data_AF-A0A8H6SW66-F1
#
_entry.id   AF-A0A8H6SW66-F1
#
_cell.length_a   1.000
_cell.length_b   1.000
_cell.length_c   1.000
_cell.angle_alpha   90.00
_cell.angle_beta   90.00
_cell.angle_gamma   90.00
#
_symmetry.space_group_name_H-M   'P 1'
#
loop_
_entity.id
_entity.type
_entity.pdbx_description
1 polymer ?
#
loop_
_entity_poly.entity_id
_entity_poly.type
_entity_poly.pdbx_seq_one_letter_code
_entity_poly.pdbx_strand_id
1 'polypeptide(L)'
;MRATSFFTHTLRLLPFLAPSVLARNPAGLPEKIYGVNLGSWLVLESWMLPQGWLDMGGQSCSDCSTCIATEGAFAEAYPDTVDEIFAKHWETWFNQTDADALAENGINTVRIPLGYWIVEALVNRTNGEYFPKGGLAQLRRGLQELNKVGIVAILDHHGLPGAQDADQQFTGRCTATPEFYTPYNYQRALTWTAVMATLAHIDPAFANAVALEAVNEPIMDASQTPGLGDFELNFVRVRQPTSQCVVPAPNNGNYTAMLHGIADVEEIFTPEVREALIAAVPILLEMGYLGLPQPGARREPLITTFMDVNWQYGANVSNPAAAAIGPQVYDNHLYYVFGGVADANPDAYMESICNLNRIQADAALGDSPLFYGEWGLPTQFNATDEFLVMWADAQKLMYGQGAGWLFWNFKVEISELAANLSREWSYLEGVKLGYLTKDPAELHNPDVCVPYLAGASSSSSSAVSTSTTSTVVTSSASATTTTSAETTVTSASESASVATTHASASASASATTSRRLRLVDMRTTSLFARSIRLLPIIASAVFADSFTPAFPSKIYGVNLGSWLVLEPWMLPQEWLDMGGQSCSECDACIASEGAFAQAYPNTVNATFATHWETWFNQTDVDALVAVGINTVRIPLGYWIIEALVNQTNGEYFPQGGLVQLRRGLQQLYAAGIVAILDHHGLPGAQEADQMFTGRCTKTPQFYTPYNYQRALIWTAVMATLVHVDHAFAAAVAIEAANEPIMNAAQTPGYGQFQLDFVRTVRAVEFLLRLPVPDAVRQKLRNTTIDAPNDGNYTNMLPGIDDTTAIFTPTVRAALVAAVPILDDMGFLMPAPPGASKAPIVTSFMDVNWQYGSNVPNPANAALGPQLYDNHLYFNFGGVAAANPTAYLQSICNLPRVQNDAAKRNSPLIFGEWGLPTQFSATDAFLVQWADAQKLAYSQGAGWIFWNFKVEKSALAGNLSRQWSYLDGVRLGYLTEDPSRLHDPDVCVPYVSASSSASASSSKTSAASSSLSLSSLASTTVASASTATTTPSTLPDLGTLDAYRHRRRR
;
A
#
# COMPACT_ATOMS: atom_id res chain seq x y z
N MET A 1 -47.96 -35.81 47.82
CA MET A 1 -47.17 -35.51 49.04
C MET A 1 -45.69 -35.72 48.73
N ARG A 2 -44.78 -35.31 49.63
CA ARG A 2 -43.30 -35.47 49.55
C ARG A 2 -42.89 -36.94 49.28
N ALA A 3 -41.69 -37.30 48.83
CA ALA A 3 -40.40 -36.59 48.82
C ALA A 3 -39.41 -37.19 47.81
N THR A 4 -38.37 -36.44 47.41
CA THR A 4 -36.98 -36.91 47.24
C THR A 4 -36.00 -35.73 47.30
N SER A 5 -34.74 -35.98 47.62
CA SER A 5 -33.75 -34.98 48.07
C SER A 5 -32.48 -34.94 47.20
N PHE A 6 -31.87 -33.74 47.13
CA PHE A 6 -30.44 -33.39 47.01
C PHE A 6 -29.43 -34.52 47.37
N PHE A 7 -28.18 -34.60 46.87
CA PHE A 7 -27.25 -33.70 46.13
C PHE A 7 -26.45 -34.53 45.07
N THR A 8 -25.50 -34.08 44.22
CA THR A 8 -24.80 -32.78 43.95
C THR A 8 -24.22 -32.80 42.51
N HIS A 9 -24.10 -31.64 41.84
CA HIS A 9 -22.95 -31.31 40.94
C HIS A 9 -22.82 -29.79 40.75
N THR A 10 -21.59 -29.28 40.75
CA THR A 10 -21.25 -27.84 40.71
C THR A 10 -21.25 -27.27 39.29
N LEU A 11 -22.10 -26.29 39.03
CA LEU A 11 -22.14 -25.55 37.77
C LEU A 11 -21.18 -24.35 37.83
N ARG A 12 -20.04 -24.41 37.12
CA ARG A 12 -19.24 -23.20 36.79
C ARG A 12 -19.85 -22.55 35.55
N LEU A 13 -20.55 -21.43 35.76
CA LEU A 13 -20.97 -20.54 34.66
C LEU A 13 -19.78 -19.69 34.20
N LEU A 14 -19.20 -20.04 33.07
CA LEU A 14 -18.42 -19.12 32.24
C LEU A 14 -19.40 -18.37 31.33
N PRO A 15 -19.39 -17.02 31.29
CA PRO A 15 -20.17 -16.29 30.31
C PRO A 15 -19.48 -16.37 28.94
N PHE A 16 -20.11 -17.05 27.98
CA PHE A 16 -19.78 -16.88 26.58
C PHE A 16 -20.14 -15.45 26.16
N LEU A 17 -19.15 -14.55 26.18
CA LEU A 17 -19.19 -13.30 25.43
C LEU A 17 -18.71 -13.63 24.02
N ALA A 18 -19.65 -13.99 23.15
CA ALA A 18 -19.39 -13.93 21.71
C ALA A 18 -19.13 -12.46 21.35
N PRO A 19 -18.00 -12.09 20.76
CA PRO A 19 -17.79 -10.74 20.27
C PRO A 19 -18.76 -10.52 19.11
N SER A 20 -19.70 -9.59 19.27
CA SER A 20 -20.52 -9.11 18.17
C SER A 20 -19.62 -8.32 17.22
N VAL A 21 -19.07 -9.01 16.21
CA VAL A 21 -18.28 -8.41 15.14
C VAL A 21 -19.18 -7.42 14.39
N LEU A 22 -18.98 -6.13 14.67
CA LEU A 22 -19.40 -5.08 13.77
C LEU A 22 -18.46 -5.14 12.56
N ALA A 23 -18.92 -5.78 11.49
CA ALA A 23 -18.19 -5.90 10.24
C ALA A 23 -17.80 -4.50 9.74
N ARG A 24 -16.53 -4.13 9.94
CA ARG A 24 -15.88 -3.08 9.16
C ARG A 24 -15.64 -3.69 7.79
N ASN A 25 -16.25 -3.12 6.76
CA ASN A 25 -15.99 -3.52 5.39
C ASN A 25 -14.54 -3.12 5.05
N PRO A 26 -13.60 -4.06 4.83
CA PRO A 26 -12.21 -3.73 4.58
C PRO A 26 -12.05 -3.15 3.17
N ALA A 27 -11.32 -2.04 3.07
CA ALA A 27 -11.01 -1.41 1.79
C ALA A 27 -9.72 -1.99 1.20
N GLY A 28 -9.78 -3.21 0.68
CA GLY A 28 -8.66 -3.93 0.06
C GLY A 28 -8.50 -5.37 0.55
N LEU A 29 -7.45 -6.05 0.06
CA LEU A 29 -7.03 -7.35 0.60
C LEU A 29 -6.54 -7.22 2.06
N PRO A 30 -6.69 -8.25 2.91
CA PRO A 30 -6.10 -8.28 4.23
C PRO A 30 -4.57 -8.40 4.16
N GLU A 31 -3.88 -7.98 5.22
CA GLU A 31 -2.41 -8.07 5.36
C GLU A 31 -1.88 -9.51 5.21
N LYS A 32 -2.66 -10.48 5.69
CA LYS A 32 -2.44 -11.92 5.44
C LYS A 32 -3.71 -12.54 4.88
N ILE A 33 -3.58 -13.12 3.69
CA ILE A 33 -4.61 -13.88 3.01
C ILE A 33 -4.69 -15.26 3.67
N TYR A 34 -5.82 -15.54 4.29
CA TYR A 34 -6.17 -16.86 4.83
C TYR A 34 -7.50 -17.25 4.20
N GLY A 35 -7.40 -17.98 3.08
CA GLY A 35 -8.51 -18.11 2.16
C GLY A 35 -8.78 -19.53 1.68
N VAL A 36 -9.86 -19.64 0.91
CA VAL A 36 -10.21 -20.81 0.11
C VAL A 36 -10.64 -20.38 -1.29
N ASN A 37 -10.50 -21.28 -2.25
CA ASN A 37 -11.16 -21.12 -3.54
C ASN A 37 -12.64 -21.52 -3.45
N LEU A 38 -13.48 -20.98 -4.35
CA LEU A 38 -14.87 -21.40 -4.57
C LEU A 38 -15.01 -22.22 -5.87
N GLY A 39 -14.10 -23.17 -6.06
CA GLY A 39 -14.07 -24.11 -7.18
C GLY A 39 -15.36 -24.93 -7.32
N SER A 40 -15.66 -25.31 -8.55
CA SER A 40 -16.93 -25.90 -8.98
C SER A 40 -18.21 -25.10 -8.71
N TRP A 41 -18.11 -23.82 -8.32
CA TRP A 41 -19.27 -22.94 -8.22
C TRP A 41 -19.64 -22.31 -9.58
N LEU A 42 -18.94 -21.25 -10.01
CA LEU A 42 -19.26 -20.52 -11.26
C LEU A 42 -18.43 -20.97 -12.47
N VAL A 43 -17.48 -21.87 -12.24
CA VAL A 43 -16.81 -22.71 -13.24
C VAL A 43 -16.79 -24.12 -12.68
N LEU A 44 -17.47 -25.05 -13.34
CA LEU A 44 -17.65 -26.43 -12.88
C LEU A 44 -16.54 -27.37 -13.36
N GLU A 45 -15.95 -28.11 -12.43
CA GLU A 45 -15.05 -29.23 -12.72
C GLU A 45 -15.62 -30.54 -12.19
N SER A 46 -15.87 -31.49 -13.10
CA SER A 46 -16.65 -32.69 -12.81
C SER A 46 -16.08 -33.57 -11.69
N TRP A 47 -14.77 -33.51 -11.45
CA TRP A 47 -14.09 -34.32 -10.43
C TRP A 47 -14.38 -33.90 -8.99
N MET A 48 -14.80 -32.64 -8.74
CA MET A 48 -15.16 -32.18 -7.40
C MET A 48 -16.55 -32.64 -6.93
N LEU A 49 -17.41 -33.03 -7.88
CA LEU A 49 -18.79 -33.46 -7.62
C LEU A 49 -19.23 -34.59 -8.57
N PRO A 50 -18.52 -35.74 -8.58
CA PRO A 50 -18.73 -36.75 -9.59
C PRO A 50 -20.15 -37.34 -9.60
N GLN A 51 -20.82 -37.48 -8.44
CA GLN A 51 -22.23 -37.89 -8.42
C GLN A 51 -23.16 -36.74 -8.82
N GLY A 52 -22.96 -35.53 -8.27
CA GLY A 52 -23.74 -34.34 -8.62
C GLY A 52 -23.69 -34.01 -10.11
N TRP A 53 -22.55 -34.18 -10.77
CA TRP A 53 -22.37 -34.00 -12.20
C TRP A 53 -23.16 -35.01 -13.02
N LEU A 54 -23.14 -36.30 -12.62
CA LEU A 54 -23.99 -37.33 -13.24
C LEU A 54 -25.48 -37.05 -13.00
N ASP A 55 -25.86 -36.59 -11.82
CA ASP A 55 -27.24 -36.23 -11.45
C ASP A 55 -27.74 -35.00 -12.23
N MET A 56 -26.86 -34.08 -12.63
CA MET A 56 -27.16 -32.99 -13.56
C MET A 56 -27.37 -33.50 -15.00
N GLY A 57 -26.80 -34.65 -15.37
CA GLY A 57 -26.83 -35.22 -16.73
C GLY A 57 -25.49 -35.19 -17.46
N GLY A 58 -24.41 -34.81 -16.77
CA GLY A 58 -23.04 -34.87 -17.27
C GLY A 58 -22.50 -36.30 -17.36
N GLN A 59 -21.24 -36.43 -17.74
CA GLN A 59 -20.56 -37.71 -17.91
C GLN A 59 -19.17 -37.67 -17.26
N SER A 60 -18.71 -38.85 -16.82
CA SER A 60 -17.35 -39.05 -16.32
C SER A 60 -16.53 -39.81 -17.35
N CYS A 61 -15.36 -39.27 -17.70
CA CYS A 61 -14.39 -39.86 -18.62
C CYS A 61 -12.96 -39.46 -18.22
N SER A 62 -11.98 -40.26 -18.63
CA SER A 62 -10.55 -39.98 -18.40
C SER A 62 -9.96 -38.96 -19.38
N ASP A 63 -10.69 -38.65 -20.46
CA ASP A 63 -10.33 -37.70 -21.51
C ASP A 63 -11.55 -36.80 -21.73
N CYS A 64 -11.47 -35.56 -21.29
CA CYS A 64 -12.61 -34.63 -21.29
C CYS A 64 -13.09 -34.25 -22.70
N SER A 65 -12.34 -34.56 -23.76
CA SER A 65 -12.77 -34.34 -25.15
C SER A 65 -13.78 -35.40 -25.62
N THR A 66 -13.90 -36.52 -24.90
CA THR A 66 -14.69 -37.69 -25.31
C THR A 66 -16.08 -37.78 -24.68
N CYS A 67 -16.38 -36.93 -23.69
CA CYS A 67 -17.66 -36.98 -22.97
C CYS A 67 -18.13 -35.59 -22.51
N ILE A 68 -19.33 -35.53 -21.94
CA ILE A 68 -19.90 -34.32 -21.32
C ILE A 68 -19.19 -34.05 -19.97
N ALA A 69 -17.94 -33.58 -20.02
CA ALA A 69 -17.08 -33.35 -18.86
C ALA A 69 -16.93 -31.88 -18.43
N THR A 70 -17.33 -30.92 -19.28
CA THR A 70 -17.20 -29.47 -19.01
C THR A 70 -18.53 -28.74 -19.21
N GLU A 71 -18.64 -27.51 -18.70
CA GLU A 71 -19.83 -26.66 -18.90
C GLU A 71 -20.17 -26.47 -20.38
N GLY A 72 -19.14 -26.29 -21.23
CA GLY A 72 -19.33 -26.11 -22.68
C GLY A 72 -19.99 -27.30 -23.35
N ALA A 73 -19.46 -28.51 -23.11
CA ALA A 73 -20.02 -29.74 -23.65
C ALA A 73 -21.44 -30.03 -23.09
N PHE A 74 -21.71 -29.65 -21.83
CA PHE A 74 -23.02 -29.80 -21.23
C PHE A 74 -24.05 -28.85 -21.85
N ALA A 75 -23.68 -27.59 -22.06
CA ALA A 75 -24.53 -26.60 -22.69
C ALA A 75 -24.82 -26.92 -24.16
N GLU A 76 -23.88 -27.55 -24.87
CA GLU A 76 -24.11 -28.09 -26.23
C GLU A 76 -25.07 -29.28 -26.23
N ALA A 77 -24.95 -30.19 -25.26
CA ALA A 77 -25.81 -31.37 -25.16
C ALA A 77 -27.25 -31.06 -24.71
N TYR A 78 -27.44 -30.04 -23.86
CA TYR A 78 -28.72 -29.73 -23.20
C TYR A 78 -29.17 -28.26 -23.33
N PRO A 79 -29.14 -27.64 -24.53
CA PRO A 79 -29.29 -26.20 -24.71
C PRO A 79 -30.65 -25.62 -24.23
N ASP A 80 -31.70 -26.44 -24.20
CA ASP A 80 -33.04 -26.03 -23.74
C ASP A 80 -33.22 -26.07 -22.20
N THR A 81 -32.32 -26.73 -21.47
CA THR A 81 -32.47 -26.97 -20.01
C THR A 81 -31.25 -26.58 -19.18
N VAL A 82 -30.11 -26.33 -19.82
CA VAL A 82 -28.84 -25.99 -19.16
C VAL A 82 -28.98 -24.83 -18.16
N ASP A 83 -29.70 -23.76 -18.52
CA ASP A 83 -29.86 -22.58 -17.66
C ASP A 83 -30.60 -22.90 -16.34
N GLU A 84 -31.61 -23.78 -16.36
CA GLU A 84 -32.34 -24.21 -15.14
C GLU A 84 -31.49 -25.15 -14.28
N ILE A 85 -30.74 -26.05 -14.92
CA ILE A 85 -29.87 -27.03 -14.24
C ILE A 85 -28.72 -26.31 -13.53
N PHE A 86 -28.04 -25.38 -14.22
CA PHE A 86 -26.96 -24.59 -13.63
C PHE A 86 -27.46 -23.58 -12.59
N ALA A 87 -28.64 -22.96 -12.77
CA ALA A 87 -29.24 -22.14 -11.72
C ALA A 87 -29.42 -22.91 -10.40
N LYS A 88 -29.95 -24.15 -10.47
CA LYS A 88 -30.11 -25.02 -9.31
C LYS A 88 -28.77 -25.43 -8.70
N HIS A 89 -27.77 -25.77 -9.53
CA HIS A 89 -26.40 -26.06 -9.07
C HIS A 89 -25.81 -24.88 -8.32
N TRP A 90 -25.76 -23.70 -8.94
CA TRP A 90 -25.21 -22.48 -8.35
C TRP A 90 -25.87 -22.09 -7.02
N GLU A 91 -27.20 -22.23 -6.90
CA GLU A 91 -27.95 -21.96 -5.67
C GLU A 91 -27.67 -22.94 -4.52
N THR A 92 -27.25 -24.17 -4.83
CA THR A 92 -27.06 -25.23 -3.83
C THR A 92 -25.59 -25.52 -3.52
N TRP A 93 -24.69 -25.31 -4.49
CA TRP A 93 -23.25 -25.51 -4.32
C TRP A 93 -22.58 -24.40 -3.53
N PHE A 94 -23.04 -23.15 -3.61
CA PHE A 94 -22.59 -22.10 -2.68
C PHE A 94 -23.77 -21.23 -2.25
N ASN A 95 -23.96 -21.13 -0.94
CA ASN A 95 -24.99 -20.30 -0.32
C ASN A 95 -24.53 -19.72 1.03
N GLN A 96 -25.39 -18.93 1.67
CA GLN A 96 -25.09 -18.30 2.97
C GLN A 96 -24.54 -19.26 4.03
N THR A 97 -24.99 -20.53 4.08
CA THR A 97 -24.50 -21.51 5.07
C THR A 97 -23.02 -21.84 4.84
N ASP A 98 -22.57 -21.87 3.59
CA ASP A 98 -21.16 -22.05 3.25
C ASP A 98 -20.35 -20.81 3.64
N ALA A 99 -20.86 -19.60 3.34
CA ALA A 99 -20.22 -18.34 3.73
C ALA A 99 -20.09 -18.19 5.26
N ASP A 100 -21.16 -18.52 5.99
CA ASP A 100 -21.18 -18.53 7.46
C ASP A 100 -20.15 -19.53 8.01
N ALA A 101 -20.07 -20.74 7.44
CA ALA A 101 -19.10 -21.77 7.84
C ALA A 101 -17.64 -21.36 7.56
N LEU A 102 -17.38 -20.63 6.48
CA LEU A 102 -16.04 -20.09 6.20
C LEU A 102 -15.64 -19.05 7.24
N ALA A 103 -16.51 -18.07 7.52
CA ALA A 103 -16.25 -17.05 8.53
C ALA A 103 -16.13 -17.64 9.95
N GLU A 104 -16.90 -18.67 10.28
CA GLU A 104 -16.76 -19.40 11.54
C GLU A 104 -15.39 -20.08 11.70
N ASN A 105 -14.70 -20.43 10.60
CA ASN A 105 -13.35 -21.00 10.57
C ASN A 105 -12.29 -19.97 10.16
N GLY A 106 -12.51 -18.69 10.47
CA GLY A 106 -11.50 -17.63 10.37
C GLY A 106 -11.08 -17.22 8.95
N ILE A 107 -11.71 -17.77 7.92
CA ILE A 107 -11.44 -17.42 6.52
C ILE A 107 -11.78 -15.95 6.29
N ASN A 108 -10.83 -15.21 5.70
CA ASN A 108 -10.95 -13.77 5.46
C ASN A 108 -11.09 -13.40 3.98
N THR A 109 -10.67 -14.30 3.08
CA THR A 109 -10.62 -14.08 1.63
C THR A 109 -11.13 -15.30 0.89
N VAL A 110 -11.82 -15.12 -0.23
CA VAL A 110 -12.09 -16.17 -1.21
C VAL A 110 -11.58 -15.79 -2.59
N ARG A 111 -11.10 -16.78 -3.35
CA ARG A 111 -10.85 -16.66 -4.79
C ARG A 111 -12.00 -17.35 -5.51
N ILE A 112 -12.60 -16.65 -6.48
CA ILE A 112 -13.82 -17.07 -7.16
C ILE A 112 -13.49 -17.29 -8.64
N PRO A 113 -13.34 -18.55 -9.08
CA PRO A 113 -13.19 -18.91 -10.49
C PRO A 113 -14.36 -18.40 -11.35
N LEU A 114 -14.08 -17.60 -12.37
CA LEU A 114 -15.05 -17.09 -13.34
C LEU A 114 -14.64 -17.43 -14.78
N GLY A 115 -15.55 -18.02 -15.55
CA GLY A 115 -15.41 -18.13 -16.99
C GLY A 115 -15.80 -16.84 -17.70
N TYR A 116 -15.19 -16.54 -18.85
CA TYR A 116 -15.53 -15.37 -19.65
C TYR A 116 -17.02 -15.29 -20.01
N TRP A 117 -17.69 -16.46 -20.09
CA TRP A 117 -19.11 -16.61 -20.40
C TRP A 117 -20.06 -16.03 -19.35
N ILE A 118 -19.57 -15.68 -18.16
CA ILE A 118 -20.34 -14.89 -17.18
C ILE A 118 -20.77 -13.53 -17.73
N VAL A 119 -20.02 -12.99 -18.70
CA VAL A 119 -20.42 -11.86 -19.54
C VAL A 119 -21.03 -12.44 -20.83
N GLU A 120 -22.32 -12.78 -20.77
CA GLU A 120 -23.01 -13.57 -21.81
C GLU A 120 -22.89 -13.01 -23.24
N ALA A 121 -22.75 -11.69 -23.38
CA ALA A 121 -22.58 -11.00 -24.66
C ALA A 121 -21.24 -11.30 -25.36
N LEU A 122 -20.25 -11.82 -24.64
CA LEU A 122 -18.97 -12.27 -25.21
C LEU A 122 -19.05 -13.68 -25.78
N VAL A 123 -20.11 -14.45 -25.51
CA VAL A 123 -20.26 -15.84 -25.99
C VAL A 123 -20.77 -15.85 -27.43
N ASN A 124 -19.96 -16.37 -28.35
CA ASN A 124 -20.28 -16.48 -29.78
C ASN A 124 -21.18 -17.70 -30.05
N ARG A 125 -22.42 -17.63 -29.56
CA ARG A 125 -23.43 -18.70 -29.71
C ARG A 125 -23.79 -19.01 -31.16
N THR A 126 -23.49 -18.10 -32.09
CA THR A 126 -23.65 -18.33 -33.54
C THR A 126 -22.53 -19.16 -34.17
N ASN A 127 -21.38 -19.33 -33.49
CA ASN A 127 -20.21 -20.05 -33.99
C ASN A 127 -19.85 -21.27 -33.11
N GLY A 128 -20.84 -21.86 -32.43
CA GLY A 128 -20.67 -23.10 -31.67
C GLY A 128 -20.13 -22.95 -30.25
N GLU A 129 -20.12 -21.75 -29.67
CA GLU A 129 -19.87 -21.60 -28.22
C GLU A 129 -21.19 -21.73 -27.44
N TYR A 130 -21.27 -22.75 -26.60
CA TYR A 130 -22.43 -23.01 -25.74
C TYR A 130 -22.00 -22.92 -24.28
N PHE A 131 -22.69 -22.11 -23.47
CA PHE A 131 -22.44 -21.98 -22.03
C PHE A 131 -23.75 -21.64 -21.29
N PRO A 132 -23.88 -22.00 -20.00
CA PRO A 132 -25.03 -21.63 -19.18
C PRO A 132 -25.18 -20.11 -19.03
N LYS A 133 -26.41 -19.63 -18.85
CA LYS A 133 -26.74 -18.21 -18.61
C LYS A 133 -27.13 -17.95 -17.16
N GLY A 134 -27.02 -16.69 -16.73
CA GLY A 134 -27.42 -16.24 -15.40
C GLY A 134 -26.33 -16.29 -14.33
N GLY A 135 -25.12 -16.75 -14.65
CA GLY A 135 -24.00 -16.87 -13.68
C GLY A 135 -23.67 -15.55 -12.97
N LEU A 136 -23.79 -14.41 -13.67
CA LEU A 136 -23.59 -13.09 -13.05
C LEU A 136 -24.58 -12.78 -11.93
N ALA A 137 -25.83 -13.24 -12.03
CA ALA A 137 -26.82 -13.05 -10.96
C ALA A 137 -26.44 -13.86 -9.72
N GLN A 138 -25.81 -15.03 -9.91
CA GLN A 138 -25.30 -15.87 -8.82
C GLN A 138 -24.02 -15.30 -8.20
N LEU A 139 -23.09 -14.76 -9.01
CA LEU A 139 -21.93 -14.01 -8.50
C LEU A 139 -22.38 -12.86 -7.58
N ARG A 140 -23.36 -12.07 -8.03
CA ARG A 140 -23.94 -10.97 -7.23
C ARG A 140 -24.58 -11.47 -5.93
N ARG A 141 -25.22 -12.65 -5.92
CA ARG A 141 -25.74 -13.28 -4.70
C ARG A 141 -24.61 -13.69 -3.76
N GLY A 142 -23.63 -14.46 -4.24
CA GLY A 142 -22.53 -14.96 -3.39
C GLY A 142 -21.67 -13.83 -2.82
N LEU A 143 -21.35 -12.80 -3.60
CA LEU A 143 -20.65 -11.61 -3.09
C LEU A 143 -21.44 -10.91 -1.98
N GLN A 144 -22.77 -10.81 -2.10
CA GLN A 144 -23.62 -10.30 -1.02
C GLN A 144 -23.66 -11.23 0.21
N GLU A 145 -23.58 -12.55 0.03
CA GLU A 145 -23.54 -13.53 1.14
C GLU A 145 -22.20 -13.46 1.90
N LEU A 146 -21.08 -13.35 1.18
CA LEU A 146 -19.72 -13.15 1.70
C LEU A 146 -19.56 -11.80 2.42
N ASN A 147 -20.11 -10.72 1.86
CA ASN A 147 -20.04 -9.38 2.43
C ASN A 147 -20.73 -9.30 3.82
N LYS A 148 -21.85 -10.00 4.02
CA LYS A 148 -22.53 -10.05 5.34
C LYS A 148 -21.65 -10.61 6.45
N VAL A 149 -20.72 -11.51 6.10
CA VAL A 149 -19.81 -12.18 7.05
C VAL A 149 -18.40 -11.58 7.04
N GLY A 150 -18.16 -10.53 6.26
CA GLY A 150 -16.90 -9.77 6.24
C GLY A 150 -15.78 -10.38 5.39
N ILE A 151 -16.09 -11.32 4.50
CA ILE A 151 -15.10 -11.97 3.61
C ILE A 151 -14.95 -11.16 2.32
N VAL A 152 -13.70 -10.90 1.90
CA VAL A 152 -13.38 -10.28 0.60
C VAL A 152 -13.18 -11.30 -0.51
N ALA A 153 -13.32 -10.87 -1.76
CA ALA A 153 -13.22 -11.71 -2.95
C ALA A 153 -12.14 -11.23 -3.92
N ILE A 154 -11.32 -12.18 -4.38
CA ILE A 154 -10.54 -12.12 -5.62
C ILE A 154 -11.43 -12.71 -6.71
N LEU A 155 -11.68 -11.97 -7.80
CA LEU A 155 -12.42 -12.48 -8.95
C LEU A 155 -11.42 -12.96 -9.99
N ASP A 156 -11.37 -14.26 -10.19
CA ASP A 156 -10.38 -14.90 -11.03
C ASP A 156 -10.93 -15.14 -12.44
N HIS A 157 -10.16 -14.76 -13.46
CA HIS A 157 -10.46 -15.06 -14.86
C HIS A 157 -9.98 -16.49 -15.18
N HIS A 158 -10.76 -17.46 -14.73
CA HIS A 158 -10.38 -18.87 -14.68
C HIS A 158 -10.57 -19.60 -16.02
N GLY A 159 -11.61 -19.23 -16.76
CA GLY A 159 -11.93 -19.81 -18.08
C GLY A 159 -11.86 -18.78 -19.18
N LEU A 160 -10.75 -18.76 -19.93
CA LEU A 160 -10.47 -17.72 -20.93
C LEU A 160 -11.19 -17.99 -22.27
N PRO A 161 -11.48 -16.94 -23.07
CA PRO A 161 -11.99 -17.13 -24.44
C PRO A 161 -11.05 -18.01 -25.27
N GLY A 162 -11.59 -19.08 -25.87
CA GLY A 162 -10.80 -20.04 -26.66
C GLY A 162 -10.01 -21.09 -25.86
N ALA A 163 -10.14 -21.11 -24.52
CA ALA A 163 -9.32 -21.88 -23.57
C ALA A 163 -7.83 -21.52 -23.59
N GLN A 164 -7.25 -21.40 -22.39
CA GLN A 164 -5.84 -21.04 -22.20
C GLN A 164 -4.89 -22.24 -22.07
N ASP A 165 -5.37 -23.42 -21.68
CA ASP A 165 -4.55 -24.63 -21.60
C ASP A 165 -5.26 -25.83 -22.26
N ALA A 166 -4.46 -26.82 -22.68
CA ALA A 166 -4.91 -27.96 -23.46
C ALA A 166 -5.50 -29.07 -22.59
N ASP A 167 -6.62 -29.65 -23.02
CA ASP A 167 -7.26 -30.81 -22.40
C ASP A 167 -7.64 -30.63 -20.91
N GLN A 168 -7.80 -29.39 -20.45
CA GLN A 168 -8.18 -29.04 -19.07
C GLN A 168 -9.68 -28.75 -18.92
N GLN A 169 -10.30 -29.28 -17.84
CA GLN A 169 -11.71 -29.04 -17.53
C GLN A 169 -11.99 -27.62 -17.01
N PHE A 170 -11.07 -27.05 -16.22
CA PHE A 170 -11.22 -25.75 -15.57
C PHE A 170 -11.37 -24.57 -16.55
N THR A 171 -10.93 -24.74 -17.80
CA THR A 171 -11.13 -23.77 -18.88
C THR A 171 -12.60 -23.64 -19.31
N GLY A 172 -13.48 -24.54 -18.84
CA GLY A 172 -14.88 -24.68 -19.27
C GLY A 172 -15.07 -25.38 -20.61
N ARG A 173 -14.00 -25.56 -21.41
CA ARG A 173 -14.02 -26.22 -22.73
C ARG A 173 -12.73 -27.00 -22.96
N CYS A 174 -12.81 -28.31 -22.81
CA CYS A 174 -11.71 -29.23 -23.13
C CYS A 174 -11.38 -29.15 -24.63
N THR A 175 -10.12 -28.83 -24.97
CA THR A 175 -9.60 -28.73 -26.35
C THR A 175 -8.12 -29.05 -26.38
N ALA A 176 -7.67 -29.84 -27.35
CA ALA A 176 -6.25 -30.15 -27.56
C ALA A 176 -5.47 -29.00 -28.25
N THR A 177 -6.18 -27.97 -28.71
CA THR A 177 -5.59 -26.75 -29.31
C THR A 177 -6.20 -25.52 -28.63
N PRO A 178 -5.51 -24.93 -27.64
CA PRO A 178 -5.87 -23.65 -27.03
C PRO A 178 -5.86 -22.50 -28.05
N GLU A 179 -6.89 -21.66 -28.01
CA GLU A 179 -7.04 -20.51 -28.93
C GLU A 179 -6.91 -19.16 -28.22
N PHE A 180 -6.71 -19.14 -26.90
CA PHE A 180 -6.61 -17.90 -26.10
C PHE A 180 -5.50 -16.95 -26.59
N TYR A 181 -4.33 -17.49 -26.94
CA TYR A 181 -3.14 -16.75 -27.39
C TYR A 181 -3.25 -16.21 -28.83
N THR A 182 -4.42 -15.65 -29.16
CA THR A 182 -4.71 -15.01 -30.45
C THR A 182 -5.25 -13.60 -30.21
N PRO A 183 -5.00 -12.63 -31.11
CA PRO A 183 -5.52 -11.27 -30.96
C PRO A 183 -7.04 -11.21 -30.75
N TYR A 184 -7.79 -12.12 -31.38
CA TYR A 184 -9.24 -12.22 -31.22
C TYR A 184 -9.66 -12.55 -29.78
N ASN A 185 -9.03 -13.56 -29.16
CA ASN A 185 -9.39 -14.01 -27.82
C ASN A 185 -8.79 -13.13 -26.72
N TYR A 186 -7.58 -12.58 -26.91
CA TYR A 186 -7.09 -11.48 -26.07
C TYR A 186 -8.05 -10.29 -26.05
N GLN A 187 -8.56 -9.86 -27.21
CA GLN A 187 -9.49 -8.72 -27.28
C GLN A 187 -10.81 -9.00 -26.53
N ARG A 188 -11.31 -10.23 -26.60
CA ARG A 188 -12.48 -10.67 -25.81
C ARG A 188 -12.18 -10.68 -24.31
N ALA A 189 -11.01 -11.17 -23.91
CA ALA A 189 -10.59 -11.19 -22.52
C ALA A 189 -10.40 -9.78 -21.95
N LEU A 190 -9.80 -8.86 -22.71
CA LEU A 190 -9.72 -7.44 -22.33
C LEU A 190 -11.12 -6.80 -22.23
N THR A 191 -12.06 -7.15 -23.12
CA THR A 191 -13.44 -6.68 -23.02
C THR A 191 -14.15 -7.21 -21.77
N TRP A 192 -13.89 -8.47 -21.38
CA TRP A 192 -14.34 -9.02 -20.09
C TRP A 192 -13.77 -8.22 -18.91
N THR A 193 -12.46 -7.90 -18.92
CA THR A 193 -11.82 -7.07 -17.89
C THR A 193 -12.51 -5.72 -17.75
N ALA A 194 -12.82 -5.04 -18.87
CA ALA A 194 -13.51 -3.76 -18.86
C ALA A 194 -14.90 -3.85 -18.20
N VAL A 195 -15.68 -4.90 -18.50
CA VAL A 195 -17.00 -5.14 -17.90
C VAL A 195 -16.88 -5.45 -16.41
N MET A 196 -16.03 -6.41 -16.03
CA MET A 196 -15.90 -6.87 -14.65
C MET A 196 -15.30 -5.81 -13.73
N ALA A 197 -14.27 -5.08 -14.19
CA ALA A 197 -13.74 -3.94 -13.45
C ALA A 197 -14.80 -2.84 -13.27
N THR A 198 -15.61 -2.55 -14.29
CA THR A 198 -16.70 -1.58 -14.16
C THR A 198 -17.73 -2.02 -13.11
N LEU A 199 -18.20 -3.28 -13.17
CA LEU A 199 -19.15 -3.83 -12.20
C LEU A 199 -18.62 -3.80 -10.76
N ALA A 200 -17.34 -4.14 -10.59
CA ALA A 200 -16.66 -4.13 -9.30
C ALA A 200 -16.51 -2.71 -8.70
N HIS A 201 -16.68 -1.64 -9.49
CA HIS A 201 -16.76 -0.27 -8.97
C HIS A 201 -18.21 0.20 -8.75
N ILE A 202 -19.13 -0.09 -9.68
CA ILE A 202 -20.47 0.54 -9.68
C ILE A 202 -21.58 -0.29 -9.05
N ASP A 203 -21.48 -1.63 -9.01
CA ASP A 203 -22.54 -2.48 -8.44
C ASP A 203 -22.34 -2.62 -6.91
N PRO A 204 -23.33 -2.27 -6.08
CA PRO A 204 -23.30 -2.51 -4.63
C PRO A 204 -23.07 -3.97 -4.23
N ALA A 205 -23.46 -4.94 -5.07
CA ALA A 205 -23.23 -6.36 -4.82
C ALA A 205 -21.74 -6.72 -4.79
N PHE A 206 -20.89 -5.99 -5.51
CA PHE A 206 -19.45 -6.22 -5.62
C PHE A 206 -18.63 -5.44 -4.57
N ALA A 207 -19.24 -4.93 -3.51
CA ALA A 207 -18.57 -4.04 -2.54
C ALA A 207 -17.40 -4.67 -1.77
N ASN A 208 -17.27 -6.00 -1.80
CA ASN A 208 -16.19 -6.80 -1.21
C ASN A 208 -15.30 -7.50 -2.27
N ALA A 209 -15.51 -7.25 -3.57
CA ALA A 209 -14.59 -7.70 -4.61
C ALA A 209 -13.42 -6.70 -4.69
N VAL A 210 -12.21 -7.16 -4.35
CA VAL A 210 -11.03 -6.29 -4.13
C VAL A 210 -9.91 -6.51 -5.14
N ALA A 211 -9.92 -7.62 -5.87
CA ALA A 211 -8.92 -7.95 -6.88
C ALA A 211 -9.53 -8.61 -8.13
N LEU A 212 -8.86 -8.48 -9.27
CA LEU A 212 -9.13 -9.21 -10.51
C LEU A 212 -7.87 -9.94 -10.96
N GLU A 213 -8.00 -11.22 -11.29
CA GLU A 213 -6.92 -12.01 -11.90
C GLU A 213 -6.92 -11.86 -13.42
N ALA A 214 -5.73 -11.81 -14.03
CA ALA A 214 -5.61 -11.67 -15.48
C ALA A 214 -5.88 -12.97 -16.25
N VAL A 215 -5.34 -14.09 -15.74
CA VAL A 215 -5.43 -15.42 -16.33
C VAL A 215 -5.04 -16.48 -15.30
N ASN A 216 -5.93 -17.44 -15.04
CA ASN A 216 -5.58 -18.67 -14.30
C ASN A 216 -4.74 -19.61 -15.19
N GLU A 217 -3.65 -20.14 -14.66
CA GLU A 217 -2.87 -21.25 -15.23
C GLU A 217 -2.70 -21.23 -16.77
N PRO A 218 -2.01 -20.22 -17.34
CA PRO A 218 -1.63 -20.24 -18.75
C PRO A 218 -0.58 -21.35 -19.00
N ILE A 219 -0.40 -21.79 -20.25
CA ILE A 219 0.63 -22.78 -20.63
C ILE A 219 2.00 -22.36 -20.06
N MET A 220 2.63 -23.26 -19.30
CA MET A 220 3.92 -23.01 -18.64
C MET A 220 5.09 -22.83 -19.63
N ASP A 221 5.05 -23.44 -20.81
CA ASP A 221 6.05 -23.20 -21.85
C ASP A 221 5.81 -21.86 -22.54
N ALA A 222 6.61 -20.85 -22.18
CA ALA A 222 6.49 -19.48 -22.71
C ALA A 222 6.61 -19.39 -24.24
N SER A 223 7.22 -20.39 -24.90
CA SER A 223 7.29 -20.43 -26.37
C SER A 223 5.93 -20.70 -27.03
N GLN A 224 4.94 -21.14 -26.26
CA GLN A 224 3.58 -21.46 -26.70
C GLN A 224 2.56 -20.36 -26.34
N THR A 225 2.97 -19.30 -25.64
CA THR A 225 2.09 -18.19 -25.18
C THR A 225 2.43 -16.84 -25.85
N PRO A 226 2.32 -16.72 -27.19
CA PRO A 226 2.74 -15.51 -27.91
C PRO A 226 1.94 -14.27 -27.48
N GLY A 227 2.65 -13.20 -27.11
CA GLY A 227 2.05 -11.92 -26.74
C GLY A 227 1.41 -11.87 -25.35
N LEU A 228 1.67 -12.84 -24.47
CA LEU A 228 1.08 -12.88 -23.13
C LEU A 228 1.44 -11.64 -22.30
N GLY A 229 2.71 -11.23 -22.26
CA GLY A 229 3.12 -9.98 -21.59
C GLY A 229 2.47 -8.71 -22.15
N ASP A 230 2.17 -8.64 -23.46
CA ASP A 230 1.42 -7.52 -24.05
C ASP A 230 -0.05 -7.54 -23.60
N PHE A 231 -0.64 -8.73 -23.44
CA PHE A 231 -1.97 -8.89 -22.86
C PHE A 231 -2.00 -8.48 -21.38
N GLU A 232 -1.00 -8.86 -20.58
CA GLU A 232 -0.88 -8.48 -19.16
C GLU A 232 -0.77 -6.95 -18.98
N LEU A 233 0.10 -6.32 -19.78
CA LEU A 233 0.21 -4.85 -19.86
C LEU A 233 -1.13 -4.19 -20.20
N ASN A 234 -1.83 -4.72 -21.20
CA ASN A 234 -3.11 -4.16 -21.66
C ASN A 234 -4.27 -4.46 -20.68
N PHE A 235 -4.24 -5.58 -19.95
CA PHE A 235 -5.22 -5.92 -18.91
C PHE A 235 -5.23 -4.84 -17.82
N VAL A 236 -4.04 -4.46 -17.33
CA VAL A 236 -3.93 -3.42 -16.30
C VAL A 236 -4.35 -2.06 -16.85
N ARG A 237 -4.00 -1.73 -18.11
CA ARG A 237 -4.45 -0.51 -18.82
C ARG A 237 -5.96 -0.46 -19.08
N VAL A 238 -6.67 -1.59 -19.17
CA VAL A 238 -8.14 -1.63 -19.25
C VAL A 238 -8.78 -1.46 -17.87
N ARG A 239 -8.18 -2.09 -16.85
CA ARG A 239 -8.64 -2.03 -15.45
C ARG A 239 -8.45 -0.64 -14.83
N GLN A 240 -7.37 0.05 -15.18
CA GLN A 240 -7.02 1.38 -14.65
C GLN A 240 -8.13 2.44 -14.89
N PRO A 241 -8.54 2.76 -16.14
CA PRO A 241 -9.58 3.75 -16.39
C PRO A 241 -10.90 3.34 -15.78
N THR A 242 -11.33 2.09 -15.96
CA THR A 242 -12.61 1.62 -15.41
C THR A 242 -12.68 1.75 -13.88
N SER A 243 -11.54 1.67 -13.17
CA SER A 243 -11.46 1.97 -11.73
C SER A 243 -11.54 3.45 -11.37
N GLN A 244 -10.91 4.32 -12.16
CA GLN A 244 -10.84 5.75 -11.89
C GLN A 244 -12.01 6.55 -12.50
N CYS A 245 -12.70 6.02 -13.51
CA CYS A 245 -13.75 6.70 -14.27
C CYS A 245 -15.13 6.69 -13.59
N VAL A 246 -15.17 6.60 -12.26
CA VAL A 246 -16.33 6.98 -11.43
C VAL A 246 -16.39 8.51 -11.29
N VAL A 247 -16.30 9.21 -12.42
CA VAL A 247 -16.56 10.65 -12.55
C VAL A 247 -18.09 10.81 -12.69
N PRO A 248 -18.71 11.88 -12.14
CA PRO A 248 -20.12 12.13 -12.40
C PRO A 248 -20.32 12.33 -13.89
N ALA A 249 -21.28 11.59 -14.47
CA ALA A 249 -21.71 11.91 -15.81
C ALA A 249 -22.09 13.40 -15.87
N PRO A 250 -21.67 14.16 -16.91
CA PRO A 250 -22.26 15.47 -17.16
C PRO A 250 -23.79 15.31 -17.24
N ASN A 251 -24.53 16.37 -16.91
CA ASN A 251 -25.97 16.41 -16.51
C ASN A 251 -27.02 15.66 -17.37
N ASN A 252 -26.61 14.95 -18.43
CA ASN A 252 -27.42 14.14 -19.33
C ASN A 252 -27.18 12.61 -19.17
N GLY A 253 -26.33 12.15 -18.26
CA GLY A 253 -26.21 10.72 -17.89
C GLY A 253 -25.56 9.78 -18.93
N ASN A 254 -24.84 10.32 -19.93
CA ASN A 254 -24.38 9.54 -21.07
C ASN A 254 -22.98 8.92 -20.85
N TYR A 255 -22.94 7.75 -20.21
CA TYR A 255 -21.71 6.95 -20.01
C TYR A 255 -21.02 6.54 -21.32
N THR A 256 -21.75 6.36 -22.42
CA THR A 256 -21.19 6.06 -23.74
C THR A 256 -20.25 7.18 -24.21
N ALA A 257 -20.60 8.44 -23.98
CA ALA A 257 -19.73 9.57 -24.30
C ALA A 257 -18.48 9.64 -23.41
N MET A 258 -18.53 9.11 -22.19
CA MET A 258 -17.37 9.04 -21.29
C MET A 258 -16.38 7.97 -21.76
N LEU A 259 -16.83 6.74 -22.01
CA LEU A 259 -15.95 5.66 -22.48
C LEU A 259 -15.39 5.94 -23.89
N HIS A 260 -16.14 6.61 -24.77
CA HIS A 260 -15.58 7.14 -26.02
C HIS A 260 -14.57 8.29 -25.80
N GLY A 261 -14.83 9.21 -24.87
CA GLY A 261 -13.88 10.30 -24.59
C GLY A 261 -12.57 9.86 -23.92
N ILE A 262 -12.60 8.77 -23.15
CA ILE A 262 -11.40 8.11 -22.59
C ILE A 262 -10.61 7.43 -23.71
N ALA A 263 -11.30 6.73 -24.61
CA ALA A 263 -10.69 6.11 -25.79
C ALA A 263 -9.86 7.08 -26.64
N ASP A 264 -10.25 8.36 -26.71
CA ASP A 264 -9.56 9.38 -27.52
C ASP A 264 -8.22 9.90 -26.92
N VAL A 265 -7.77 9.42 -25.75
CA VAL A 265 -6.45 9.76 -25.19
C VAL A 265 -5.37 8.87 -25.83
N GLU A 266 -4.51 9.46 -26.69
CA GLU A 266 -3.58 8.70 -27.54
C GLU A 266 -2.32 8.15 -26.83
N GLU A 267 -1.91 8.68 -25.68
CA GLU A 267 -0.62 8.30 -25.05
C GLU A 267 -0.72 7.19 -23.98
N ILE A 268 -1.93 6.86 -23.49
CA ILE A 268 -2.14 5.81 -22.47
C ILE A 268 -2.77 4.53 -23.06
N PHE A 269 -3.60 4.65 -24.11
CA PHE A 269 -4.39 3.54 -24.64
C PHE A 269 -3.88 3.03 -25.97
N THR A 270 -3.34 1.81 -25.96
CA THR A 270 -3.09 1.06 -27.19
C THR A 270 -4.41 0.79 -27.92
N PRO A 271 -4.39 0.50 -29.24
CA PRO A 271 -5.60 0.20 -30.01
C PRO A 271 -6.47 -0.90 -29.39
N GLU A 272 -5.87 -1.91 -28.78
CA GLU A 272 -6.52 -3.05 -28.15
C GLU A 272 -7.28 -2.63 -26.87
N VAL A 273 -6.63 -1.82 -26.02
CA VAL A 273 -7.25 -1.25 -24.81
C VAL A 273 -8.42 -0.34 -25.18
N ARG A 274 -8.23 0.51 -26.20
CA ARG A 274 -9.28 1.38 -26.74
C ARG A 274 -10.48 0.59 -27.25
N GLU A 275 -10.23 -0.45 -28.03
CA GLU A 275 -11.28 -1.33 -28.58
C GLU A 275 -12.02 -2.08 -27.46
N ALA A 276 -11.33 -2.50 -26.39
CA ALA A 276 -11.95 -3.24 -25.28
C ALA A 276 -12.89 -2.36 -24.46
N LEU A 277 -12.47 -1.13 -24.16
CA LEU A 277 -13.31 -0.13 -23.48
C LEU A 277 -14.55 0.24 -24.30
N ILE A 278 -14.42 0.35 -25.62
CA ILE A 278 -15.55 0.60 -26.53
C ILE A 278 -16.49 -0.61 -26.61
N ALA A 279 -15.96 -1.83 -26.72
CA ALA A 279 -16.73 -3.06 -26.80
C ALA A 279 -17.54 -3.36 -25.51
N ALA A 280 -17.06 -2.91 -24.35
CA ALA A 280 -17.78 -3.04 -23.08
C ALA A 280 -19.03 -2.14 -22.97
N VAL A 281 -19.09 -1.00 -23.69
CA VAL A 281 -20.22 -0.05 -23.63
C VAL A 281 -21.58 -0.69 -23.95
N PRO A 282 -21.80 -1.36 -25.11
CA PRO A 282 -23.09 -1.98 -25.42
C PRO A 282 -23.46 -3.10 -24.43
N ILE A 283 -22.47 -3.84 -23.92
CA ILE A 283 -22.66 -4.91 -22.94
C ILE A 283 -23.22 -4.32 -21.62
N LEU A 284 -22.59 -3.28 -21.09
CA LEU A 284 -23.03 -2.59 -19.87
C LEU A 284 -24.39 -1.87 -20.03
N LEU A 285 -24.74 -1.45 -21.27
CA LEU A 285 -26.06 -0.92 -21.61
C LEU A 285 -27.15 -2.00 -21.51
N GLU A 286 -26.95 -3.15 -22.16
CA GLU A 286 -27.89 -4.27 -22.16
C GLU A 286 -28.12 -4.83 -20.76
N MET A 287 -27.08 -4.83 -19.93
CA MET A 287 -27.12 -5.22 -18.52
C MET A 287 -27.81 -4.18 -17.60
N GLY A 288 -28.16 -3.01 -18.12
CA GLY A 288 -28.95 -1.98 -17.41
C GLY A 288 -28.16 -1.06 -16.48
N TYR A 289 -26.82 -1.07 -16.54
CA TYR A 289 -25.99 -0.34 -15.58
C TYR A 289 -25.80 1.15 -15.91
N LEU A 290 -25.94 1.56 -17.18
CA LEU A 290 -25.72 2.97 -17.58
C LEU A 290 -26.90 3.92 -17.31
N GLY A 291 -27.85 3.51 -16.45
CA GLY A 291 -29.02 4.30 -16.04
C GLY A 291 -29.22 4.40 -14.51
N LEU A 292 -28.31 3.86 -13.70
CA LEU A 292 -28.43 3.85 -12.25
C LEU A 292 -27.83 5.11 -11.62
N PRO A 293 -28.44 5.69 -10.57
CA PRO A 293 -27.83 6.78 -9.83
C PRO A 293 -26.59 6.29 -9.08
N GLN A 294 -25.46 6.96 -9.33
CA GLN A 294 -24.15 6.77 -8.69
C GLN A 294 -24.27 6.52 -7.16
N PRO A 295 -23.83 5.37 -6.63
CA PRO A 295 -23.58 5.21 -5.21
C PRO A 295 -22.45 6.17 -4.80
N GLY A 296 -22.69 7.05 -3.83
CA GLY A 296 -21.75 8.12 -3.43
C GLY A 296 -20.52 7.66 -2.63
N ALA A 297 -19.96 6.48 -2.92
CA ALA A 297 -18.81 5.91 -2.24
C ALA A 297 -17.66 5.70 -3.22
N ARG A 298 -16.52 6.35 -2.96
CA ARG A 298 -15.26 6.01 -3.64
C ARG A 298 -14.84 4.61 -3.17
N ARG A 299 -14.58 3.70 -4.10
CA ARG A 299 -13.89 2.44 -3.81
C ARG A 299 -12.39 2.63 -4.07
N GLU A 300 -11.56 1.90 -3.35
CA GLU A 300 -10.12 1.86 -3.65
C GLU A 300 -9.89 1.16 -5.00
N PRO A 301 -8.77 1.44 -5.69
CA PRO A 301 -8.46 0.77 -6.95
C PRO A 301 -8.38 -0.75 -6.76
N LEU A 302 -9.02 -1.51 -7.65
CA LEU A 302 -8.88 -2.97 -7.66
C LEU A 302 -7.40 -3.36 -7.75
N ILE A 303 -7.05 -4.43 -7.06
CA ILE A 303 -5.75 -5.08 -7.14
C ILE A 303 -5.74 -5.96 -8.40
N THR A 304 -4.62 -6.04 -9.13
CA THR A 304 -4.46 -7.09 -10.17
C THR A 304 -3.73 -8.27 -9.56
N THR A 305 -4.23 -9.48 -9.80
CA THR A 305 -3.47 -10.72 -9.58
C THR A 305 -2.97 -11.31 -10.91
N PHE A 306 -1.77 -11.86 -10.88
CA PHE A 306 -1.08 -12.50 -11.99
C PHE A 306 -0.42 -13.77 -11.50
N MET A 307 -0.39 -14.83 -12.31
CA MET A 307 0.52 -15.96 -12.09
C MET A 307 1.96 -15.45 -12.04
N ASP A 308 2.76 -15.92 -11.08
CA ASP A 308 4.13 -15.47 -10.88
C ASP A 308 5.04 -15.74 -12.10
N VAL A 309 6.06 -14.90 -12.31
CA VAL A 309 7.08 -14.99 -13.39
C VAL A 309 7.70 -16.38 -13.53
N ASN A 310 7.71 -17.14 -12.44
CA ASN A 310 8.42 -18.38 -12.26
C ASN A 310 7.46 -19.59 -12.47
N TRP A 311 6.18 -19.34 -12.79
CA TRP A 311 5.20 -20.27 -13.37
C TRP A 311 5.59 -20.69 -14.79
N GLN A 312 6.04 -19.74 -15.61
CA GLN A 312 6.50 -20.02 -16.96
C GLN A 312 7.99 -20.39 -17.03
N TYR A 313 8.34 -21.25 -17.99
CA TYR A 313 9.71 -21.62 -18.33
C TYR A 313 9.99 -21.46 -19.83
N GLY A 314 11.27 -21.46 -20.19
CA GLY A 314 11.73 -21.45 -21.59
C GLY A 314 12.32 -20.11 -22.02
N ALA A 315 12.23 -19.81 -23.31
CA ALA A 315 12.70 -18.54 -23.88
C ALA A 315 11.53 -17.56 -24.00
N ASN A 316 11.79 -16.27 -23.75
CA ASN A 316 10.81 -15.19 -23.76
C ASN A 316 9.71 -15.31 -22.69
N VAL A 317 10.03 -15.83 -21.50
CA VAL A 317 9.15 -15.75 -20.32
C VAL A 317 8.70 -14.31 -20.09
N SER A 318 7.39 -14.11 -20.01
CA SER A 318 6.79 -12.83 -19.62
C SER A 318 7.03 -12.63 -18.12
N ASN A 319 7.50 -11.45 -17.71
CA ASN A 319 7.52 -11.09 -16.30
C ASN A 319 6.35 -10.12 -16.02
N PRO A 320 5.32 -10.53 -15.26
CA PRO A 320 4.14 -9.71 -15.00
C PRO A 320 4.45 -8.43 -14.20
N ALA A 321 5.58 -8.34 -13.48
CA ALA A 321 6.04 -7.07 -12.89
C ALA A 321 6.36 -5.99 -13.92
N ALA A 322 6.56 -6.33 -15.21
CA ALA A 322 6.60 -5.33 -16.29
C ALA A 322 5.27 -4.59 -16.45
N ALA A 323 4.15 -5.18 -16.01
CA ALA A 323 2.81 -4.61 -16.07
C ALA A 323 2.40 -3.84 -14.79
N ALA A 324 3.34 -3.48 -13.89
CA ALA A 324 3.14 -2.88 -12.55
C ALA A 324 2.47 -1.47 -12.48
N ILE A 325 1.37 -1.25 -13.19
CA ILE A 325 0.64 0.02 -13.28
C ILE A 325 -0.52 0.06 -12.26
N GLY A 326 -0.19 0.14 -10.98
CA GLY A 326 -1.16 0.17 -9.86
C GLY A 326 -0.88 -0.90 -8.81
N PRO A 327 -1.80 -1.16 -7.87
CA PRO A 327 -1.61 -2.21 -6.86
C PRO A 327 -1.72 -3.59 -7.50
N GLN A 328 -0.78 -4.48 -7.16
CA GLN A 328 -0.65 -5.85 -7.68
C GLN A 328 -0.18 -6.80 -6.59
N VAL A 329 -0.50 -8.09 -6.78
CA VAL A 329 -0.08 -9.21 -5.93
C VAL A 329 0.10 -10.41 -6.86
N TYR A 330 1.12 -11.24 -6.64
CA TYR A 330 1.47 -12.36 -7.53
C TYR A 330 0.98 -13.68 -6.92
N ASP A 331 0.49 -14.57 -7.78
CA ASP A 331 -0.12 -15.85 -7.41
C ASP A 331 0.79 -17.02 -7.83
N ASN A 332 1.09 -17.91 -6.90
CA ASN A 332 1.75 -19.18 -7.18
C ASN A 332 0.86 -20.38 -6.83
N HIS A 333 0.74 -21.32 -7.76
CA HIS A 333 0.11 -22.61 -7.51
C HIS A 333 1.19 -23.66 -7.24
N LEU A 334 1.10 -24.39 -6.11
CA LEU A 334 2.09 -25.41 -5.75
C LEU A 334 1.45 -26.74 -5.35
N TYR A 335 1.40 -27.66 -6.31
CA TYR A 335 0.85 -29.00 -6.14
C TYR A 335 1.92 -30.09 -6.25
N TYR A 336 2.12 -30.85 -5.18
CA TYR A 336 3.06 -31.98 -5.17
C TYR A 336 2.48 -33.25 -5.81
N VAL A 337 1.15 -33.38 -5.87
CA VAL A 337 0.46 -34.59 -6.35
C VAL A 337 0.68 -34.87 -7.84
N PHE A 338 0.92 -33.84 -8.66
CA PHE A 338 1.10 -33.99 -10.11
C PHE A 338 2.53 -34.34 -10.55
N GLY A 339 3.49 -34.43 -9.62
CA GLY A 339 4.88 -34.77 -9.91
C GLY A 339 5.79 -33.55 -10.11
N GLY A 340 7.06 -33.81 -10.46
CA GLY A 340 8.04 -32.76 -10.80
C GLY A 340 8.66 -32.00 -9.62
N VAL A 341 8.01 -31.93 -8.45
CA VAL A 341 8.49 -31.14 -7.30
C VAL A 341 9.43 -31.93 -6.36
N ALA A 342 9.01 -33.13 -5.94
CA ALA A 342 9.76 -33.98 -5.01
C ALA A 342 9.46 -35.47 -5.23
N ASP A 343 10.34 -36.35 -4.75
CA ASP A 343 10.11 -37.80 -4.74
C ASP A 343 8.85 -38.15 -3.92
N ALA A 344 8.09 -39.16 -4.35
CA ALA A 344 6.81 -39.55 -3.77
C ALA A 344 6.95 -40.27 -2.41
N ASN A 345 7.45 -39.58 -1.38
CA ASN A 345 7.53 -40.05 0.00
C ASN A 345 7.45 -38.89 1.02
N PRO A 346 7.06 -39.16 2.29
CA PRO A 346 6.94 -38.15 3.33
C PRO A 346 8.16 -37.26 3.53
N ASP A 347 9.36 -37.83 3.65
CA ASP A 347 10.56 -37.06 3.99
C ASP A 347 10.97 -36.11 2.87
N ALA A 348 10.88 -36.54 1.60
CA ALA A 348 11.17 -35.68 0.45
C ALA A 348 10.16 -34.54 0.27
N TYR A 349 8.88 -34.78 0.55
CA TYR A 349 7.86 -33.71 0.56
C TYR A 349 8.16 -32.68 1.65
N MET A 350 8.47 -33.14 2.88
CA MET A 350 8.81 -32.26 4.00
C MET A 350 10.13 -31.49 3.78
N GLU A 351 11.17 -32.14 3.26
CA GLU A 351 12.44 -31.50 2.92
C GLU A 351 12.25 -30.43 1.83
N SER A 352 11.46 -30.71 0.80
CA SER A 352 11.17 -29.77 -0.28
C SER A 352 10.38 -28.55 0.20
N ILE A 353 9.26 -28.73 0.92
CA ILE A 353 8.45 -27.60 1.40
C ILE A 353 9.21 -26.75 2.41
N CYS A 354 9.91 -27.36 3.37
CA CYS A 354 10.58 -26.63 4.45
C CYS A 354 11.84 -25.88 4.00
N ASN A 355 12.37 -26.17 2.80
CA ASN A 355 13.45 -25.41 2.18
C ASN A 355 12.97 -24.61 0.95
N LEU A 356 11.65 -24.38 0.81
CA LEU A 356 11.06 -23.60 -0.28
C LEU A 356 11.56 -22.13 -0.25
N ASN A 357 12.19 -21.71 -1.34
CA ASN A 357 12.77 -20.36 -1.53
C ASN A 357 12.01 -19.54 -2.61
N ARG A 358 10.75 -19.91 -2.90
CA ARG A 358 9.98 -19.36 -4.02
C ARG A 358 9.64 -17.88 -3.82
N ILE A 359 9.11 -17.51 -2.66
CA ILE A 359 8.83 -16.11 -2.28
C ILE A 359 10.05 -15.21 -2.47
N GLN A 360 11.24 -15.66 -2.06
CA GLN A 360 12.48 -14.90 -2.16
C GLN A 360 13.02 -14.85 -3.59
N ALA A 361 12.83 -15.91 -4.38
CA ALA A 361 13.22 -15.95 -5.79
C ALA A 361 12.34 -15.03 -6.65
N ASP A 362 11.03 -15.03 -6.41
CA ASP A 362 10.05 -14.25 -7.17
C ASP A 362 10.18 -12.76 -6.82
N ALA A 363 10.33 -12.43 -5.53
CA ALA A 363 10.63 -11.07 -5.09
C ALA A 363 11.94 -10.51 -5.68
N ALA A 364 12.97 -11.35 -5.89
CA ALA A 364 14.21 -10.95 -6.57
C ALA A 364 14.04 -10.66 -8.07
N LEU A 365 12.90 -11.01 -8.67
CA LEU A 365 12.52 -10.73 -10.05
C LEU A 365 11.45 -9.61 -10.17
N GLY A 366 11.01 -9.04 -9.04
CA GLY A 366 9.98 -8.00 -8.98
C GLY A 366 8.59 -8.50 -8.56
N ASP A 367 8.41 -9.81 -8.43
CA ASP A 367 7.12 -10.45 -8.13
C ASP A 367 6.89 -10.50 -6.62
N SER A 368 6.59 -9.33 -6.04
CA SER A 368 6.27 -9.16 -4.63
C SER A 368 5.15 -8.13 -4.41
N PRO A 369 4.16 -8.40 -3.54
CA PRO A 369 4.07 -9.58 -2.67
C PRO A 369 3.47 -10.81 -3.37
N LEU A 370 3.98 -12.00 -3.02
CA LEU A 370 3.53 -13.31 -3.51
C LEU A 370 2.57 -13.97 -2.51
N PHE A 371 1.46 -14.56 -2.97
CA PHE A 371 0.63 -15.52 -2.22
C PHE A 371 0.53 -16.85 -2.97
N TYR A 372 0.06 -17.88 -2.27
CA TYR A 372 -0.20 -19.19 -2.86
C TYR A 372 -1.70 -19.34 -3.10
N GLY A 373 -2.19 -18.98 -4.30
CA GLY A 373 -3.61 -18.98 -4.63
C GLY A 373 -4.22 -20.36 -4.76
N GLU A 374 -3.39 -21.37 -5.01
CA GLU A 374 -3.81 -22.77 -4.98
C GLU A 374 -2.77 -23.71 -4.39
N TRP A 375 -3.24 -24.56 -3.47
CA TRP A 375 -2.53 -25.68 -2.88
C TRP A 375 -3.53 -26.66 -2.24
N GLY A 376 -3.08 -27.88 -1.94
CA GLY A 376 -3.91 -28.90 -1.31
C GLY A 376 -3.12 -29.90 -0.46
N LEU A 377 -3.82 -30.84 0.17
CA LEU A 377 -3.23 -31.96 0.90
C LEU A 377 -2.92 -33.25 0.09
N PRO A 378 -3.35 -33.47 -1.17
CA PRO A 378 -3.11 -34.75 -1.84
C PRO A 378 -1.63 -35.05 -2.06
N THR A 379 -1.32 -36.35 -2.09
CA THR A 379 0.05 -36.86 -2.24
C THR A 379 0.14 -38.00 -3.26
N GLN A 380 1.29 -38.17 -3.90
CA GLN A 380 1.55 -39.32 -4.80
C GLN A 380 1.69 -40.67 -4.07
N PHE A 381 1.62 -40.66 -2.74
CA PHE A 381 1.63 -41.82 -1.86
C PHE A 381 0.38 -41.82 -0.97
N ASN A 382 0.08 -42.94 -0.31
CA ASN A 382 -1.05 -43.02 0.62
C ASN A 382 -0.68 -42.39 1.97
N ALA A 383 -0.89 -41.08 2.12
CA ALA A 383 -0.60 -40.32 3.34
C ALA A 383 -1.46 -40.78 4.53
N THR A 384 -0.85 -40.92 5.72
CA THR A 384 -1.61 -41.11 6.97
C THR A 384 -2.19 -39.79 7.47
N ASP A 385 -3.18 -39.85 8.36
CA ASP A 385 -3.82 -38.67 8.94
C ASP A 385 -2.79 -37.82 9.73
N GLU A 386 -1.85 -38.44 10.43
CA GLU A 386 -0.77 -37.75 11.14
C GLU A 386 0.19 -37.03 10.19
N PHE A 387 0.47 -37.62 9.02
CA PHE A 387 1.25 -36.93 7.99
C PHE A 387 0.48 -35.73 7.42
N LEU A 388 -0.83 -35.85 7.18
CA LEU A 388 -1.63 -34.73 6.66
C LEU A 388 -1.66 -33.52 7.62
N VAL A 389 -1.65 -33.73 8.94
CA VAL A 389 -1.48 -32.64 9.93
C VAL A 389 -0.13 -31.95 9.74
N MET A 390 0.97 -32.70 9.68
CA MET A 390 2.31 -32.15 9.48
C MET A 390 2.46 -31.44 8.13
N TRP A 391 1.87 -32.02 7.08
CA TRP A 391 1.91 -31.52 5.71
C TRP A 391 1.13 -30.21 5.56
N ALA A 392 -0.05 -30.12 6.18
CA ALA A 392 -0.84 -28.91 6.25
C ALA A 392 -0.10 -27.79 6.99
N ASP A 393 0.47 -28.09 8.17
CA ASP A 393 1.21 -27.10 8.96
C ASP A 393 2.46 -26.60 8.22
N ALA A 394 3.22 -27.48 7.57
CA ALA A 394 4.45 -27.10 6.85
C ALA A 394 4.14 -26.24 5.62
N GLN A 395 3.12 -26.59 4.84
CA GLN A 395 2.64 -25.75 3.74
C GLN A 395 2.19 -24.37 4.25
N LYS A 396 1.31 -24.31 5.25
CA LYS A 396 0.84 -23.05 5.84
C LYS A 396 1.96 -22.19 6.41
N LEU A 397 2.95 -22.79 7.07
CA LEU A 397 4.11 -22.11 7.64
C LEU A 397 4.94 -21.43 6.55
N MET A 398 5.20 -22.14 5.44
CA MET A 398 6.04 -21.64 4.36
C MET A 398 5.30 -20.63 3.48
N TYR A 399 4.05 -20.92 3.09
CA TYR A 399 3.21 -20.00 2.33
C TYR A 399 2.87 -18.74 3.14
N GLY A 400 2.71 -18.87 4.46
CA GLY A 400 2.49 -17.76 5.39
C GLY A 400 3.65 -16.76 5.51
N GLN A 401 4.84 -17.06 4.97
CA GLN A 401 5.94 -16.10 4.86
C GLN A 401 5.64 -15.01 3.80
N GLY A 402 4.86 -15.33 2.76
CA GLY A 402 4.40 -14.39 1.74
C GLY A 402 3.18 -13.56 2.18
N ALA A 403 2.37 -13.09 1.24
CA ALA A 403 1.07 -12.46 1.52
C ALA A 403 0.02 -13.45 2.07
N GLY A 404 0.26 -14.77 1.98
CA GLY A 404 -0.62 -15.80 2.54
C GLY A 404 -0.97 -16.87 1.53
N TRP A 405 -2.15 -17.46 1.67
CA TRP A 405 -2.57 -18.61 0.86
C TRP A 405 -4.09 -18.75 0.73
N LEU A 406 -4.53 -19.41 -0.34
CA LEU A 406 -5.90 -19.86 -0.58
C LEU A 406 -5.89 -21.38 -0.82
N PHE A 407 -6.60 -22.13 0.02
CA PHE A 407 -6.67 -23.58 -0.11
C PHE A 407 -7.63 -23.98 -1.25
N TRP A 408 -7.20 -24.92 -2.10
CA TRP A 408 -8.05 -25.55 -3.10
C TRP A 408 -8.60 -26.88 -2.55
N ASN A 409 -9.88 -27.02 -2.22
CA ASN A 409 -11.02 -26.11 -2.42
C ASN A 409 -11.81 -25.93 -1.10
N PHE A 410 -12.76 -24.99 -1.03
CA PHE A 410 -13.60 -24.84 0.17
C PHE A 410 -14.34 -26.14 0.52
N LYS A 411 -14.94 -26.79 -0.49
CA LYS A 411 -15.55 -28.11 -0.38
C LYS A 411 -15.47 -28.92 -1.67
N VAL A 412 -15.63 -30.22 -1.47
CA VAL A 412 -15.75 -31.27 -2.48
C VAL A 412 -16.90 -32.17 -2.04
N GLU A 413 -17.55 -32.82 -2.99
CA GLU A 413 -18.66 -33.74 -2.72
C GLU A 413 -18.23 -34.89 -1.78
N ILE A 414 -19.16 -35.32 -0.93
CA ILE A 414 -19.03 -36.54 -0.14
C ILE A 414 -20.03 -37.57 -0.70
N SER A 415 -19.54 -38.42 -1.60
CA SER A 415 -20.30 -39.50 -2.26
C SER A 415 -19.44 -40.75 -2.42
N GLU A 416 -20.05 -41.88 -2.78
CA GLU A 416 -19.31 -43.11 -3.10
C GLU A 416 -18.37 -42.93 -4.30
N LEU A 417 -18.74 -42.09 -5.27
CA LEU A 417 -17.92 -41.77 -6.44
C LEU A 417 -16.79 -40.79 -6.13
N ALA A 418 -17.01 -39.83 -5.21
CA ALA A 418 -15.98 -38.91 -4.75
C ALA A 418 -14.95 -39.59 -3.83
N ALA A 419 -15.26 -40.78 -3.31
CA ALA A 419 -14.40 -41.58 -2.45
C ALA A 419 -13.75 -40.73 -1.32
N ASN A 420 -12.42 -40.60 -1.32
CA ASN A 420 -11.66 -39.84 -0.32
C ASN A 420 -11.28 -38.42 -0.77
N LEU A 421 -11.78 -37.90 -1.91
CA LEU A 421 -11.38 -36.56 -2.40
C LEU A 421 -11.61 -35.46 -1.36
N SER A 422 -12.72 -35.50 -0.61
CA SER A 422 -13.00 -34.56 0.48
C SER A 422 -11.99 -34.59 1.63
N ARG A 423 -11.25 -35.69 1.84
CA ARG A 423 -10.19 -35.80 2.87
C ARG A 423 -9.02 -34.86 2.58
N GLU A 424 -8.74 -34.60 1.30
CA GLU A 424 -7.50 -33.96 0.84
C GLU A 424 -7.74 -32.65 0.07
N TRP A 425 -8.91 -32.48 -0.54
CA TRP A 425 -9.30 -31.33 -1.36
C TRP A 425 -10.44 -30.47 -0.76
N SER A 426 -10.93 -30.74 0.46
CA SER A 426 -11.90 -29.86 1.13
C SER A 426 -11.30 -29.24 2.39
N TYR A 427 -11.22 -27.91 2.40
CA TYR A 427 -10.81 -27.14 3.57
C TYR A 427 -11.73 -27.39 4.77
N LEU A 428 -13.04 -27.30 4.57
CA LEU A 428 -14.03 -27.47 5.65
C LEU A 428 -14.00 -28.88 6.25
N GLU A 429 -13.80 -29.92 5.44
CA GLU A 429 -13.63 -31.28 5.94
C GLU A 429 -12.25 -31.49 6.60
N GLY A 430 -11.18 -30.88 6.06
CA GLY A 430 -9.85 -30.91 6.67
C GLY A 430 -9.79 -30.24 8.06
N VAL A 431 -10.55 -29.16 8.29
CA VAL A 431 -10.72 -28.56 9.63
C VAL A 431 -11.55 -29.47 10.54
N LYS A 432 -12.60 -30.10 10.01
CA LYS A 432 -13.45 -31.05 10.77
C LYS A 432 -12.73 -32.35 11.16
N LEU A 433 -11.78 -32.81 10.33
CA LEU A 433 -10.91 -33.96 10.61
C LEU A 433 -9.70 -33.60 11.47
N GLY A 434 -9.39 -32.31 11.63
CA GLY A 434 -8.27 -31.82 12.45
C GLY A 434 -6.92 -31.82 11.75
N TYR A 435 -6.87 -31.86 10.41
CA TYR A 435 -5.64 -31.64 9.64
C TYR A 435 -5.32 -30.15 9.55
N LEU A 436 -6.36 -29.32 9.50
CA LEU A 436 -6.29 -27.87 9.48
C LEU A 436 -6.83 -27.31 10.80
N THR A 437 -6.15 -26.30 11.36
CA THR A 437 -6.61 -25.59 12.55
C THR A 437 -7.86 -24.75 12.25
N LYS A 438 -8.68 -24.52 13.28
CA LYS A 438 -9.89 -23.68 13.14
C LYS A 438 -9.58 -22.18 12.99
N ASP A 439 -8.51 -21.69 13.61
CA ASP A 439 -7.90 -20.41 13.23
C ASP A 439 -6.87 -20.72 12.13
N PRO A 440 -7.02 -20.19 10.90
CA PRO A 440 -6.10 -20.50 9.82
C PRO A 440 -4.68 -19.96 10.05
N ALA A 441 -4.48 -18.98 10.94
CA ALA A 441 -3.16 -18.47 11.30
C ALA A 441 -2.41 -19.38 12.30
N GLU A 442 -3.11 -20.20 13.08
CA GLU A 442 -2.49 -21.16 14.00
C GLU A 442 -1.89 -22.37 13.26
N LEU A 443 -0.96 -23.07 13.91
CA LEU A 443 -0.37 -24.34 13.46
C LEU A 443 -0.48 -25.35 14.60
N HIS A 444 -0.65 -26.64 14.32
CA HIS A 444 -0.61 -27.67 15.37
C HIS A 444 0.82 -27.85 15.92
N ASN A 445 1.82 -27.69 15.06
CA ASN A 445 3.24 -27.70 15.39
C ASN A 445 3.99 -26.57 14.66
N PRO A 446 4.31 -25.44 15.32
CA PRO A 446 5.09 -24.36 14.70
C PRO A 446 6.55 -24.76 14.38
N ASP A 447 7.07 -25.81 15.02
CA ASP A 447 8.43 -26.33 14.80
C ASP A 447 8.47 -27.44 13.73
N VAL A 448 7.40 -27.65 12.96
CA VAL A 448 7.26 -28.79 12.02
C VAL A 448 8.40 -28.91 11.00
N CYS A 449 8.98 -27.78 10.58
CA CYS A 449 10.09 -27.76 9.63
C CYS A 449 11.48 -27.92 10.25
N VAL A 450 11.65 -27.76 11.57
CA VAL A 450 12.96 -27.80 12.24
C VAL A 450 13.79 -29.07 11.94
N PRO A 451 13.21 -30.28 11.83
CA PRO A 451 13.97 -31.48 11.48
C PRO A 451 14.55 -31.49 10.05
N TYR A 452 14.00 -30.68 9.15
CA TYR A 452 14.21 -30.74 7.70
C TYR A 452 15.08 -29.59 7.15
N LEU A 453 15.50 -28.64 8.00
CA LEU A 453 16.34 -27.51 7.58
C LEU A 453 17.81 -27.90 7.42
N ALA A 454 18.43 -27.45 6.33
CA ALA A 454 19.84 -27.71 6.02
C ALA A 454 20.80 -27.12 7.08
N GLY A 455 21.21 -27.97 8.03
CA GLY A 455 22.06 -27.58 9.16
C GLY A 455 21.76 -28.34 10.46
N ALA A 456 20.63 -29.07 10.55
CA ALA A 456 20.22 -29.83 11.73
C ALA A 456 21.20 -30.97 12.15
N SER A 457 22.22 -31.28 11.36
CA SER A 457 23.22 -32.31 11.66
C SER A 457 24.39 -31.84 12.54
N SER A 458 24.15 -31.31 13.76
CA SER A 458 25.19 -31.25 14.82
C SER A 458 24.72 -30.98 16.27
N SER A 459 23.64 -31.59 16.78
CA SER A 459 23.39 -31.56 18.25
C SER A 459 22.63 -32.76 18.86
N SER A 460 22.94 -34.00 18.45
CA SER A 460 22.48 -35.20 19.18
C SER A 460 23.35 -35.59 20.40
N SER A 461 23.82 -34.59 21.17
CA SER A 461 24.38 -34.83 22.50
C SER A 461 23.28 -35.15 23.50
N SER A 462 22.88 -36.43 23.54
CA SER A 462 21.84 -36.95 24.42
C SER A 462 22.19 -36.75 25.90
N ALA A 463 21.43 -35.91 26.61
CA ALA A 463 21.44 -35.81 28.07
C ALA A 463 20.17 -36.44 28.67
N VAL A 464 20.04 -37.77 28.56
CA VAL A 464 18.96 -38.52 29.21
C VAL A 464 19.40 -38.97 30.60
N SER A 465 18.82 -38.37 31.64
CA SER A 465 18.97 -38.83 33.02
C SER A 465 18.03 -40.02 33.29
N THR A 466 18.64 -41.21 33.31
CA THR A 466 18.23 -42.40 34.08
C THR A 466 16.83 -42.44 34.72
N SER A 467 16.00 -43.38 34.26
CA SER A 467 15.41 -44.35 35.21
C SER A 467 15.37 -45.75 34.59
N THR A 468 15.67 -46.76 35.41
CA THR A 468 15.69 -48.19 35.09
C THR A 468 14.32 -48.71 34.61
N THR A 469 14.22 -49.79 33.82
CA THR A 469 14.62 -51.16 34.22
C THR A 469 14.61 -52.13 33.01
N SER A 470 15.59 -53.04 32.94
CA SER A 470 15.68 -54.38 32.28
C SER A 470 14.81 -54.69 31.01
N THR A 471 15.27 -55.46 30.00
CA THR A 471 16.11 -56.67 30.09
C THR A 471 16.72 -57.06 28.71
N VAL A 472 18.05 -57.24 28.66
CA VAL A 472 18.88 -58.24 27.94
C VAL A 472 18.44 -58.88 26.58
N VAL A 473 19.46 -59.15 25.75
CA VAL A 473 19.58 -60.18 24.67
C VAL A 473 19.73 -59.61 23.24
N THR A 474 20.98 -59.31 22.90
CA THR A 474 21.75 -59.73 21.70
C THR A 474 20.96 -60.44 20.57
N SER A 475 21.23 -60.23 19.28
CA SER A 475 22.56 -60.36 18.65
C SER A 475 22.49 -60.09 17.13
N SER A 476 23.62 -59.67 16.54
CA SER A 476 24.17 -60.06 15.21
C SER A 476 23.29 -60.15 13.94
N ALA A 477 23.79 -59.93 12.73
CA ALA A 477 24.99 -59.29 12.17
C ALA A 477 24.95 -59.58 10.66
N SER A 478 25.50 -58.69 9.82
CA SER A 478 25.91 -59.01 8.43
C SER A 478 24.76 -59.39 7.46
N ALA A 479 24.90 -59.29 6.14
CA ALA A 479 25.92 -58.70 5.28
C ALA A 479 25.31 -58.43 3.88
N THR A 480 25.93 -57.51 3.13
CA THR A 480 26.27 -57.56 1.69
C THR A 480 25.58 -58.62 0.80
N THR A 481 25.18 -58.38 -0.46
CA THR A 481 25.95 -57.72 -1.54
C THR A 481 25.10 -57.54 -2.84
N THR A 482 25.30 -56.42 -3.55
CA THR A 482 25.40 -56.24 -5.04
C THR A 482 24.37 -56.77 -6.07
N THR A 483 24.10 -55.85 -7.02
CA THR A 483 24.12 -55.97 -8.52
C THR A 483 22.94 -56.52 -9.35
N SER A 484 22.38 -55.58 -10.14
CA SER A 484 22.35 -55.57 -11.63
C SER A 484 21.12 -56.02 -12.44
N ALA A 485 20.67 -55.04 -13.24
CA ALA A 485 20.34 -55.09 -14.67
C ALA A 485 18.97 -55.65 -15.17
N GLU A 486 18.28 -54.76 -15.91
CA GLU A 486 17.51 -54.94 -17.15
C GLU A 486 16.70 -56.23 -17.41
N THR A 487 15.43 -56.07 -17.80
CA THR A 487 14.95 -56.33 -19.19
C THR A 487 13.52 -55.78 -19.38
N THR A 488 13.18 -55.40 -20.61
CA THR A 488 11.90 -54.84 -21.11
C THR A 488 10.76 -55.86 -21.27
N VAL A 489 9.53 -55.35 -21.60
CA VAL A 489 8.55 -55.87 -22.62
C VAL A 489 7.05 -55.87 -22.18
N THR A 490 6.30 -54.91 -22.75
CA THR A 490 4.87 -54.89 -23.20
C THR A 490 3.65 -55.33 -22.32
N SER A 491 2.74 -54.36 -22.13
CA SER A 491 1.25 -54.38 -22.29
C SER A 491 0.41 -55.67 -22.12
N ALA A 492 -0.72 -55.58 -21.38
CA ALA A 492 -2.10 -55.45 -21.96
C ALA A 492 -3.26 -55.81 -20.98
N SER A 493 -4.22 -54.87 -20.84
CA SER A 493 -5.72 -55.00 -20.82
C SER A 493 -6.52 -56.03 -19.99
N GLU A 494 -7.81 -55.67 -19.82
CA GLU A 494 -9.00 -56.45 -19.40
C GLU A 494 -9.20 -56.65 -17.87
N SER A 495 -10.17 -56.02 -17.19
CA SER A 495 -11.64 -55.88 -17.35
C SER A 495 -12.47 -56.99 -16.67
N ALA A 496 -13.41 -56.59 -15.79
CA ALA A 496 -14.47 -57.47 -15.29
C ALA A 496 -15.68 -56.68 -14.77
N SER A 497 -16.81 -56.78 -15.46
CA SER A 497 -18.13 -56.29 -15.06
C SER A 497 -18.89 -57.28 -14.16
N VAL A 498 -19.75 -56.81 -13.25
CA VAL A 498 -21.03 -57.50 -12.91
C VAL A 498 -22.10 -56.44 -12.59
N ALA A 499 -23.33 -56.64 -13.09
CA ALA A 499 -24.51 -55.80 -12.84
C ALA A 499 -25.53 -56.50 -11.93
N THR A 500 -26.46 -55.75 -11.30
CA THR A 500 -27.89 -56.18 -11.19
C THR A 500 -28.89 -55.10 -10.68
N THR A 501 -29.76 -54.65 -11.59
CA THR A 501 -31.24 -54.50 -11.47
C THR A 501 -31.92 -53.82 -10.25
N HIS A 502 -32.53 -52.66 -10.57
CA HIS A 502 -33.95 -52.28 -10.33
C HIS A 502 -34.72 -52.68 -9.05
N ALA A 503 -35.34 -51.67 -8.41
CA ALA A 503 -36.81 -51.56 -8.36
C ALA A 503 -37.27 -50.12 -8.02
N SER A 504 -38.40 -49.68 -8.57
CA SER A 504 -38.98 -48.34 -8.41
C SER A 504 -40.28 -48.35 -7.60
N ALA A 505 -40.60 -47.23 -6.93
CA ALA A 505 -41.96 -46.90 -6.52
C ALA A 505 -42.11 -45.37 -6.33
N SER A 506 -43.11 -44.79 -6.97
CA SER A 506 -43.46 -43.36 -6.91
C SER A 506 -44.76 -43.14 -6.12
N ALA A 507 -44.90 -41.97 -5.48
CA ALA A 507 -46.19 -41.44 -5.07
C ALA A 507 -46.13 -39.91 -4.96
N SER A 508 -46.99 -39.23 -5.72
CA SER A 508 -47.15 -37.78 -5.74
C SER A 508 -48.34 -37.33 -4.90
N ALA A 509 -48.29 -36.11 -4.35
CA ALA A 509 -49.49 -35.33 -4.01
C ALA A 509 -49.18 -33.82 -4.00
N SER A 510 -50.04 -33.04 -4.66
CA SER A 510 -49.96 -31.58 -4.74
C SER A 510 -51.20 -30.96 -4.09
N ALA A 511 -51.05 -29.79 -3.45
CA ALA A 511 -52.17 -28.87 -3.20
C ALA A 511 -51.70 -27.43 -2.96
N THR A 512 -52.35 -26.49 -3.65
CA THR A 512 -52.04 -25.05 -3.71
C THR A 512 -52.88 -24.23 -2.72
N THR A 513 -52.46 -23.00 -2.35
CA THR A 513 -53.21 -21.72 -2.54
C THR A 513 -52.95 -20.62 -1.48
N SER A 514 -52.11 -19.64 -1.85
CA SER A 514 -52.25 -18.18 -1.74
C SER A 514 -53.25 -17.50 -0.75
N ARG A 515 -52.76 -16.53 0.05
CA ARG A 515 -53.41 -15.21 0.21
C ARG A 515 -52.47 -14.08 0.67
N ARG A 516 -52.91 -12.81 0.50
CA ARG A 516 -52.11 -11.57 0.43
C ARG A 516 -52.49 -10.54 1.51
N LEU A 517 -51.54 -9.61 1.83
CA LEU A 517 -51.70 -8.29 2.51
C LEU A 517 -52.08 -8.34 4.02
N ARG A 518 -51.69 -7.38 4.90
CA ARG A 518 -51.35 -5.95 4.70
C ARG A 518 -50.45 -5.34 5.82
N LEU A 519 -49.93 -4.14 5.55
CA LEU A 519 -49.10 -3.25 6.38
C LEU A 519 -49.86 -2.53 7.52
N VAL A 520 -49.23 -2.29 8.69
CA VAL A 520 -49.57 -1.21 9.66
C VAL A 520 -48.29 -0.72 10.35
N ASP A 521 -48.19 0.60 10.57
CA ASP A 521 -47.11 1.34 11.26
C ASP A 521 -47.67 2.00 12.54
N MET A 522 -46.89 2.09 13.63
CA MET A 522 -47.16 3.03 14.75
C MET A 522 -45.97 3.19 15.71
N ARG A 523 -45.78 4.43 16.19
CA ARG A 523 -44.71 4.86 17.11
C ARG A 523 -45.14 5.02 18.58
N THR A 524 -44.11 5.15 19.44
CA THR A 524 -43.97 6.00 20.66
C THR A 524 -44.37 5.54 22.08
N THR A 525 -43.43 5.81 23.01
CA THR A 525 -43.56 6.10 24.49
C THR A 525 -43.95 4.97 25.47
N SER A 526 -43.46 4.90 26.73
CA SER A 526 -42.36 5.59 27.46
C SER A 526 -42.12 4.95 28.87
N LEU A 527 -40.92 5.10 29.43
CA LEU A 527 -40.54 5.06 30.87
C LEU A 527 -40.86 3.84 31.77
N PHE A 528 -39.80 3.21 32.31
CA PHE A 528 -39.60 3.12 33.78
C PHE A 528 -38.12 2.90 34.11
N ALA A 529 -37.59 3.59 35.13
CA ALA A 529 -36.20 3.51 35.55
C ALA A 529 -36.04 2.89 36.95
N ARG A 530 -34.97 2.13 37.19
CA ARG A 530 -34.38 1.95 38.53
C ARG A 530 -32.91 1.56 38.47
N SER A 531 -32.13 2.12 39.39
CA SER A 531 -30.67 2.17 39.32
C SER A 531 -29.99 1.04 40.10
N ILE A 532 -28.86 0.55 39.57
CA ILE A 532 -27.78 -0.09 40.36
C ILE A 532 -26.49 0.72 40.11
N ARG A 533 -25.71 0.94 41.18
CA ARG A 533 -24.50 1.78 41.15
C ARG A 533 -23.31 0.99 40.59
N LEU A 534 -22.63 1.52 39.59
CA LEU A 534 -21.26 1.13 39.26
C LEU A 534 -20.26 2.10 39.93
N LEU A 535 -19.14 1.58 40.42
CA LEU A 535 -17.94 2.38 40.65
C LEU A 535 -17.23 2.63 39.31
N PRO A 536 -16.47 3.73 39.16
CA PRO A 536 -15.84 4.07 37.90
C PRO A 536 -14.59 3.20 37.68
N ILE A 537 -14.66 2.29 36.70
CA ILE A 537 -13.47 1.89 35.95
C ILE A 537 -13.48 2.78 34.71
N ILE A 538 -12.49 3.69 34.62
CA ILE A 538 -12.32 4.56 33.46
C ILE A 538 -11.67 3.72 32.36
N ALA A 539 -12.48 2.92 31.68
CA ALA A 539 -12.16 2.47 30.34
C ALA A 539 -12.48 3.65 29.41
N SER A 540 -11.45 4.43 29.06
CA SER A 540 -11.53 5.38 27.97
C SER A 540 -11.78 4.59 26.69
N ALA A 541 -13.04 4.45 26.31
CA ALA A 541 -13.39 4.07 24.95
C ALA A 541 -12.90 5.18 24.03
N VAL A 542 -11.68 5.02 23.51
CA VAL A 542 -11.20 5.79 22.38
C VAL A 542 -12.12 5.42 21.23
N PHE A 543 -13.06 6.30 20.93
CA PHE A 543 -13.68 6.30 19.62
C PHE A 543 -12.52 6.35 18.63
N ALA A 544 -12.40 5.32 17.79
CA ALA A 544 -11.55 5.41 16.62
C ALA A 544 -12.21 6.42 15.68
N ASP A 545 -11.96 7.70 15.94
CA ASP A 545 -12.29 8.79 15.04
C ASP A 545 -11.75 8.41 13.67
N SER A 546 -12.56 8.65 12.64
CA SER A 546 -12.11 8.56 11.25
C SER A 546 -10.84 9.41 11.11
N PHE A 547 -9.69 8.80 10.85
CA PHE A 547 -8.42 9.50 10.72
C PHE A 547 -8.50 10.48 9.55
N THR A 548 -8.79 11.74 9.86
CA THR A 548 -8.70 12.85 8.93
C THR A 548 -7.25 13.35 8.95
N PRO A 549 -6.45 13.09 7.90
CA PRO A 549 -5.05 13.48 7.89
C PRO A 549 -4.93 15.01 8.01
N ALA A 550 -4.43 15.44 9.16
CA ALA A 550 -4.21 16.83 9.55
C ALA A 550 -3.12 16.84 10.63
N PHE A 551 -2.43 17.96 10.80
CA PHE A 551 -1.43 18.04 11.87
C PHE A 551 -2.06 17.81 13.26
N PRO A 552 -1.42 16.98 14.11
CA PRO A 552 -1.81 16.86 15.51
C PRO A 552 -1.58 18.19 16.25
N SER A 553 -2.24 18.35 17.41
CA SER A 553 -2.09 19.56 18.24
C SER A 553 -0.66 19.81 18.75
N LYS A 554 0.17 18.76 18.78
CA LYS A 554 1.62 18.80 18.96
C LYS A 554 2.29 17.79 18.04
N ILE A 555 3.31 18.26 17.32
CA ILE A 555 4.13 17.44 16.43
C ILE A 555 5.24 16.77 17.26
N TYR A 556 5.25 15.44 17.22
CA TYR A 556 6.28 14.59 17.81
C TYR A 556 6.75 13.64 16.72
N GLY A 557 7.86 14.00 16.08
CA GLY A 557 8.25 13.37 14.83
C GLY A 557 9.70 12.93 14.74
N VAL A 558 9.98 12.25 13.63
CA VAL A 558 11.32 11.92 13.15
C VAL A 558 11.44 12.26 11.68
N ASN A 559 12.66 12.54 11.23
CA ASN A 559 12.97 12.57 9.81
C ASN A 559 13.14 11.14 9.29
N LEU A 560 12.84 10.92 8.01
CA LEU A 560 13.18 9.70 7.26
C LEU A 560 14.42 9.94 6.40
N GLY A 561 15.47 10.49 7.02
CA GLY A 561 16.76 10.79 6.41
C GLY A 561 17.46 9.53 5.90
N SER A 562 18.24 9.71 4.83
CA SER A 562 18.82 8.64 4.03
C SER A 562 17.85 7.61 3.46
N TRP A 563 16.56 7.95 3.30
CA TRP A 563 15.64 7.11 2.53
C TRP A 563 15.58 7.56 1.06
N LEU A 564 14.80 8.59 0.73
CA LEU A 564 14.64 9.08 -0.66
C LEU A 564 15.64 10.18 -1.05
N VAL A 565 16.52 10.56 -0.11
CA VAL A 565 17.73 11.35 -0.34
C VAL A 565 18.83 10.78 0.57
N LEU A 566 19.80 10.10 -0.02
CA LEU A 566 20.85 9.33 0.67
C LEU A 566 21.99 10.24 1.14
N GLU A 567 22.24 10.24 2.44
CA GLU A 567 23.44 10.83 3.06
C GLU A 567 24.40 9.76 3.58
N PRO A 568 25.57 9.57 2.94
CA PRO A 568 26.51 8.49 3.24
C PRO A 568 27.00 8.36 4.69
N TRP A 569 26.93 9.44 5.49
CA TRP A 569 27.38 9.40 6.88
C TRP A 569 26.42 8.64 7.81
N MET A 570 25.14 8.47 7.42
CA MET A 570 24.18 7.67 8.19
C MET A 570 24.34 6.17 7.96
N LEU A 571 24.87 5.77 6.80
CA LEU A 571 25.02 4.39 6.36
C LEU A 571 26.38 4.14 5.69
N PRO A 572 27.50 4.39 6.40
CA PRO A 572 28.82 4.39 5.79
C PRO A 572 29.32 3.02 5.32
N GLN A 573 28.79 1.90 5.82
CA GLN A 573 29.14 0.56 5.30
C GLN A 573 28.29 0.22 4.08
N GLU A 574 26.97 0.35 4.17
CA GLU A 574 26.04 0.14 3.06
C GLU A 574 26.37 1.03 1.86
N TRP A 575 26.72 2.31 2.07
CA TRP A 575 27.17 3.19 0.99
C TRP A 575 28.42 2.68 0.27
N LEU A 576 29.40 2.10 0.99
CA LEU A 576 30.58 1.51 0.37
C LEU A 576 30.24 0.19 -0.34
N ASP A 577 29.34 -0.61 0.22
CA ASP A 577 28.90 -1.89 -0.35
C ASP A 577 28.05 -1.69 -1.62
N MET A 578 27.29 -0.59 -1.72
CA MET A 578 26.65 -0.12 -2.96
C MET A 578 27.68 0.26 -4.05
N GLY A 579 28.92 0.58 -3.69
CA GLY A 579 29.96 1.09 -4.59
C GLY A 579 30.25 2.60 -4.45
N GLY A 580 29.61 3.26 -3.48
CA GLY A 580 29.92 4.63 -3.09
C GLY A 580 31.31 4.78 -2.48
N GLN A 581 31.71 6.02 -2.21
CA GLN A 581 33.03 6.38 -1.71
C GLN A 581 32.95 7.40 -0.57
N SER A 582 33.93 7.34 0.33
CA SER A 582 34.14 8.31 1.39
C SER A 582 35.40 9.15 1.11
N CYS A 583 35.26 10.47 1.11
CA CYS A 583 36.34 11.42 0.83
C CYS A 583 36.22 12.68 1.68
N SER A 584 37.33 13.42 1.84
CA SER A 584 37.35 14.64 2.68
C SER A 584 36.67 15.86 2.04
N GLU A 585 36.49 15.85 0.72
CA GLU A 585 35.78 16.87 -0.06
C GLU A 585 34.82 16.12 -0.98
N CYS A 586 33.50 16.30 -0.84
CA CYS A 586 32.51 15.42 -1.48
C CYS A 586 32.39 15.56 -3.01
N ASP A 587 33.02 16.58 -3.61
CA ASP A 587 33.10 16.75 -5.06
C ASP A 587 34.30 16.01 -5.69
N ALA A 588 35.14 15.36 -4.88
CA ALA A 588 36.32 14.63 -5.32
C ALA A 588 36.13 13.10 -5.41
N CYS A 589 34.95 12.57 -5.07
CA CYS A 589 34.66 11.14 -5.11
C CYS A 589 33.15 10.86 -5.28
N ILE A 590 32.78 9.58 -5.32
CA ILE A 590 31.38 9.13 -5.36
C ILE A 590 30.72 9.29 -3.97
N ALA A 591 30.47 10.53 -3.54
CA ALA A 591 29.92 10.87 -2.22
C ALA A 591 28.51 11.49 -2.26
N SER A 592 27.81 11.45 -3.39
CA SER A 592 26.42 11.90 -3.50
C SER A 592 25.68 11.07 -4.55
N GLU A 593 24.35 10.99 -4.46
CA GLU A 593 23.52 10.20 -5.39
C GLU A 593 23.84 10.51 -6.85
N GLY A 594 24.00 11.79 -7.20
CA GLY A 594 24.26 12.16 -8.59
C GLY A 594 25.64 11.75 -9.10
N ALA A 595 26.65 11.71 -8.22
CA ALA A 595 27.96 11.15 -8.54
C ALA A 595 27.91 9.62 -8.68
N PHE A 596 27.06 8.94 -7.89
CA PHE A 596 26.83 7.51 -7.96
C PHE A 596 26.11 7.12 -9.25
N ALA A 597 25.00 7.78 -9.57
CA ALA A 597 24.23 7.57 -10.78
C ALA A 597 25.08 7.80 -12.04
N GLN A 598 25.98 8.80 -12.01
CA GLN A 598 26.93 9.04 -13.09
C GLN A 598 27.99 7.93 -13.23
N ALA A 599 28.43 7.32 -12.12
CA ALA A 599 29.43 6.26 -12.12
C ALA A 599 28.83 4.88 -12.48
N TYR A 600 27.57 4.63 -12.13
CA TYR A 600 26.91 3.33 -12.23
C TYR A 600 25.55 3.37 -12.97
N PRO A 601 25.46 3.99 -14.18
CA PRO A 601 24.19 4.27 -14.84
C PRO A 601 23.36 3.02 -15.19
N ASN A 602 23.99 1.84 -15.28
CA ASN A 602 23.32 0.58 -15.63
C ASN A 602 22.79 -0.20 -14.41
N THR A 603 23.23 0.13 -13.19
CA THR A 603 22.84 -0.60 -11.96
C THR A 603 22.20 0.30 -10.91
N VAL A 604 22.36 1.63 -11.02
CA VAL A 604 21.88 2.61 -10.04
C VAL A 604 20.42 2.40 -9.64
N ASN A 605 19.51 2.17 -10.59
CA ASN A 605 18.08 1.99 -10.28
C ASN A 605 17.83 0.75 -9.40
N ALA A 606 18.47 -0.40 -9.70
CA ALA A 606 18.32 -1.62 -8.90
C ALA A 606 19.00 -1.50 -7.52
N THR A 607 20.17 -0.86 -7.46
CA THR A 607 20.88 -0.60 -6.20
C THR A 607 20.06 0.32 -5.28
N PHE A 608 19.49 1.40 -5.83
CA PHE A 608 18.65 2.31 -5.05
C PHE A 608 17.28 1.72 -4.70
N ALA A 609 16.66 0.90 -5.56
CA ALA A 609 15.46 0.15 -5.20
C ALA A 609 15.67 -0.73 -3.96
N THR A 610 16.75 -1.52 -3.95
CA THR A 610 17.13 -2.38 -2.80
C THR A 610 17.32 -1.54 -1.53
N HIS A 611 18.04 -0.42 -1.63
CA HIS A 611 18.23 0.50 -0.51
C HIS A 611 16.91 1.11 -0.02
N TRP A 612 16.07 1.63 -0.91
CA TRP A 612 14.78 2.23 -0.55
C TRP A 612 13.81 1.24 0.11
N GLU A 613 13.82 -0.02 -0.31
CA GLU A 613 12.97 -1.08 0.24
C GLU A 613 13.41 -1.54 1.62
N THR A 614 14.72 -1.62 1.86
CA THR A 614 15.30 -2.11 3.11
C THR A 614 15.55 -1.02 4.15
N TRP A 615 15.91 0.20 3.73
CA TRP A 615 16.18 1.32 4.62
C TRP A 615 14.90 1.92 5.24
N PHE A 616 13.74 1.83 4.60
CA PHE A 616 12.47 2.16 5.24
C PHE A 616 11.37 1.19 4.78
N ASN A 617 10.76 0.49 5.74
CA ASN A 617 9.68 -0.46 5.50
C ASN A 617 8.70 -0.52 6.69
N GLN A 618 7.72 -1.43 6.62
CA GLN A 618 6.67 -1.57 7.64
C GLN A 618 7.25 -1.79 9.05
N THR A 619 8.35 -2.51 9.21
CA THR A 619 9.00 -2.72 10.51
C THR A 619 9.45 -1.41 11.16
N ASP A 620 9.91 -0.45 10.35
CA ASP A 620 10.27 0.89 10.83
C ASP A 620 9.00 1.67 11.22
N VAL A 621 7.93 1.59 10.42
CA VAL A 621 6.63 2.22 10.71
C VAL A 621 6.06 1.70 12.04
N ASP A 622 6.08 0.38 12.26
CA ASP A 622 5.61 -0.25 13.50
C ASP A 622 6.46 0.19 14.70
N ALA A 623 7.78 0.31 14.52
CA ALA A 623 8.68 0.83 15.54
C ALA A 623 8.38 2.30 15.88
N LEU A 624 8.02 3.14 14.90
CA LEU A 624 7.60 4.53 15.12
C LEU A 624 6.26 4.61 15.88
N VAL A 625 5.28 3.77 15.54
CA VAL A 625 4.01 3.64 16.27
C VAL A 625 4.26 3.22 17.72
N ALA A 626 5.13 2.23 17.94
CA ALA A 626 5.45 1.71 19.27
C ALA A 626 6.07 2.78 20.21
N VAL A 627 6.78 3.78 19.67
CA VAL A 627 7.34 4.92 20.42
C VAL A 627 6.54 6.22 20.22
N GLY A 628 5.25 6.09 19.87
CA GLY A 628 4.28 7.20 19.89
C GLY A 628 4.52 8.34 18.89
N ILE A 629 5.33 8.12 17.85
CA ILE A 629 5.57 9.11 16.80
C ILE A 629 4.30 9.34 16.00
N ASN A 630 3.97 10.61 15.75
CA ASN A 630 2.72 11.02 15.10
C ASN A 630 2.92 11.77 13.77
N THR A 631 4.17 12.17 13.47
CA THR A 631 4.53 12.94 12.28
C THR A 631 5.88 12.46 11.75
N VAL A 632 6.05 12.40 10.44
CA VAL A 632 7.38 12.26 9.82
C VAL A 632 7.67 13.42 8.86
N ARG A 633 8.96 13.76 8.72
CA ARG A 633 9.46 14.63 7.65
C ARG A 633 10.25 13.75 6.66
N ILE A 634 9.92 13.85 5.38
CA ILE A 634 10.45 12.97 4.33
C ILE A 634 11.29 13.80 3.37
N PRO A 635 12.63 13.73 3.44
CA PRO A 635 13.53 14.35 2.48
C PRO A 635 13.32 13.83 1.06
N LEU A 636 13.01 14.72 0.11
CA LEU A 636 12.83 14.41 -1.31
C LEU A 636 13.78 15.23 -2.19
N GLY A 637 14.45 14.57 -3.12
CA GLY A 637 15.14 15.23 -4.22
C GLY A 637 14.18 15.66 -5.32
N TYR A 638 14.48 16.75 -6.03
CA TYR A 638 13.67 17.17 -7.18
C TYR A 638 13.60 16.08 -8.28
N TRP A 639 14.62 15.20 -8.32
CA TRP A 639 14.73 14.08 -9.25
C TRP A 639 13.70 12.97 -9.03
N ILE A 640 12.96 12.99 -7.91
CA ILE A 640 11.79 12.12 -7.73
C ILE A 640 10.70 12.36 -8.78
N ILE A 641 10.71 13.54 -9.41
CA ILE A 641 9.98 13.83 -10.64
C ILE A 641 10.97 13.73 -11.79
N GLU A 642 11.12 12.53 -12.34
CA GLU A 642 12.20 12.16 -13.27
C GLU A 642 12.23 13.03 -14.54
N ALA A 643 11.07 13.46 -15.03
CA ALA A 643 10.94 14.38 -16.17
C ALA A 643 11.61 15.75 -15.95
N LEU A 644 11.97 16.12 -14.71
CA LEU A 644 12.75 17.32 -14.42
C LEU A 644 14.25 17.11 -14.54
N VAL A 645 14.77 15.87 -14.58
CA VAL A 645 16.21 15.57 -14.62
C VAL A 645 16.77 15.78 -16.02
N ASN A 646 17.77 16.66 -16.16
CA ASN A 646 18.36 16.99 -17.45
C ASN A 646 19.71 16.27 -17.65
N GLN A 647 19.65 15.03 -18.13
CA GLN A 647 20.83 14.21 -18.43
C GLN A 647 21.80 14.90 -19.41
N THR A 648 21.28 15.65 -20.39
CA THR A 648 22.09 16.44 -21.35
C THR A 648 22.94 17.50 -20.66
N ASN A 649 22.51 18.03 -19.52
CA ASN A 649 23.26 18.96 -18.68
C ASN A 649 24.12 18.26 -17.60
N GLY A 650 24.26 16.93 -17.68
CA GLY A 650 25.06 16.14 -16.73
C GLY A 650 24.39 15.98 -15.36
N GLU A 651 23.06 15.92 -15.32
CA GLU A 651 22.30 15.51 -14.14
C GLU A 651 21.92 14.03 -14.28
N TYR A 652 22.44 13.20 -13.38
CA TYR A 652 22.17 11.76 -13.30
C TYR A 652 21.65 11.49 -11.90
N PHE A 653 20.59 10.69 -11.76
CA PHE A 653 19.97 10.36 -10.48
C PHE A 653 19.30 8.98 -10.57
N PRO A 654 19.09 8.28 -9.44
CA PRO A 654 18.31 7.04 -9.42
C PRO A 654 16.85 7.28 -9.79
N GLN A 655 16.25 6.36 -10.54
CA GLN A 655 14.84 6.34 -10.95
C GLN A 655 14.03 5.36 -10.10
N GLY A 656 12.71 5.56 -10.02
CA GLY A 656 11.76 4.72 -9.27
C GLY A 656 11.41 5.25 -7.87
N GLY A 657 12.05 6.33 -7.40
CA GLY A 657 11.87 6.85 -6.03
C GLY A 657 10.42 7.27 -5.70
N LEU A 658 9.64 7.66 -6.72
CA LEU A 658 8.22 7.98 -6.54
C LEU A 658 7.38 6.76 -6.15
N VAL A 659 7.68 5.57 -6.68
CA VAL A 659 6.98 4.32 -6.32
C VAL A 659 7.20 4.04 -4.83
N GLN A 660 8.43 4.24 -4.37
CA GLN A 660 8.81 4.05 -2.97
C GLN A 660 8.16 5.09 -2.04
N LEU A 661 8.07 6.36 -2.47
CA LEU A 661 7.31 7.40 -1.74
C LEU A 661 5.84 7.01 -1.57
N ARG A 662 5.19 6.51 -2.63
CA ARG A 662 3.79 6.05 -2.58
C ARG A 662 3.62 4.91 -1.58
N ARG A 663 4.48 3.87 -1.64
CA ARG A 663 4.52 2.76 -0.67
C ARG A 663 4.61 3.26 0.77
N GLY A 664 5.60 4.09 1.09
CA GLY A 664 5.81 4.57 2.45
C GLY A 664 4.69 5.50 2.95
N LEU A 665 4.13 6.38 2.10
CA LEU A 665 3.00 7.22 2.49
C LEU A 665 1.72 6.42 2.76
N GLN A 666 1.49 5.30 2.06
CA GLN A 666 0.40 4.38 2.36
C GLN A 666 0.58 3.68 3.71
N GLN A 667 1.79 3.19 4.00
CA GLN A 667 2.13 2.57 5.30
C GLN A 667 1.95 3.56 6.46
N LEU A 668 2.45 4.79 6.30
CA LEU A 668 2.28 5.88 7.27
C LEU A 668 0.81 6.26 7.47
N TYR A 669 0.02 6.33 6.38
CA TYR A 669 -1.42 6.62 6.44
C TYR A 669 -2.18 5.54 7.22
N ALA A 670 -1.90 4.26 6.96
CA ALA A 670 -2.50 3.13 7.68
C ALA A 670 -2.13 3.14 9.17
N ALA A 671 -0.91 3.56 9.51
CA ALA A 671 -0.43 3.73 10.89
C ALA A 671 -0.98 4.99 11.60
N GLY A 672 -1.70 5.88 10.90
CA GLY A 672 -2.19 7.15 11.45
C GLY A 672 -1.09 8.21 11.64
N ILE A 673 0.04 8.07 10.96
CA ILE A 673 1.17 9.02 10.99
C ILE A 673 1.05 9.97 9.79
N VAL A 674 1.15 11.28 10.04
CA VAL A 674 1.12 12.30 8.96
C VAL A 674 2.52 12.65 8.47
N ALA A 675 2.63 13.08 7.22
CA ALA A 675 3.91 13.38 6.56
C ALA A 675 4.04 14.85 6.15
N ILE A 676 5.25 15.39 6.33
CA ILE A 676 5.75 16.61 5.68
C ILE A 676 6.64 16.16 4.52
N LEU A 677 6.29 16.55 3.29
CA LEU A 677 7.11 16.30 2.11
C LEU A 677 8.13 17.42 1.97
N ASP A 678 9.40 17.12 2.18
CA ASP A 678 10.45 18.12 2.19
C ASP A 678 11.19 18.17 0.85
N HIS A 679 11.23 19.35 0.21
CA HIS A 679 12.05 19.58 -0.96
C HIS A 679 13.51 19.75 -0.52
N HIS A 680 14.19 18.62 -0.36
CA HIS A 680 15.48 18.53 0.31
C HIS A 680 16.67 18.72 -0.62
N GLY A 681 16.58 18.17 -1.85
CA GLY A 681 17.58 18.35 -2.91
C GLY A 681 17.02 19.15 -4.08
N LEU A 682 17.40 20.42 -4.20
CA LEU A 682 16.79 21.34 -5.18
C LEU A 682 17.53 21.34 -6.53
N PRO A 683 16.85 21.72 -7.65
CA PRO A 683 17.47 21.78 -8.96
C PRO A 683 18.74 22.63 -8.98
N GLY A 684 19.86 22.05 -9.41
CA GLY A 684 21.17 22.72 -9.44
C GLY A 684 21.87 22.88 -8.09
N ALA A 685 21.39 22.23 -7.02
CA ALA A 685 21.83 22.33 -5.63
C ALA A 685 21.67 23.74 -5.01
N GLN A 686 21.15 23.78 -3.78
CA GLN A 686 20.92 25.00 -3.01
C GLN A 686 22.05 25.38 -2.06
N GLU A 687 22.94 24.46 -1.70
CA GLU A 687 24.07 24.72 -0.78
C GLU A 687 25.37 24.10 -1.30
N ALA A 688 26.51 24.69 -0.93
CA ALA A 688 27.84 24.32 -1.40
C ALA A 688 28.47 23.22 -0.54
N ASP A 689 29.17 22.29 -1.19
CA ASP A 689 29.90 21.17 -0.56
C ASP A 689 29.00 20.30 0.37
N GLN A 690 27.72 20.12 0.03
CA GLN A 690 26.72 19.32 0.76
C GLN A 690 26.16 18.15 -0.06
N MET A 691 26.13 16.96 0.54
CA MET A 691 25.69 15.72 -0.11
C MET A 691 24.16 15.60 -0.16
N PHE A 692 23.45 16.11 0.86
CA PHE A 692 21.98 16.10 0.97
C PHE A 692 21.27 16.85 -0.17
N THR A 693 21.99 17.69 -0.92
CA THR A 693 21.47 18.34 -2.13
C THR A 693 21.32 17.37 -3.32
N GLY A 694 21.71 16.10 -3.16
CA GLY A 694 21.82 15.08 -4.21
C GLY A 694 23.08 15.19 -5.07
N ARG A 695 23.72 16.37 -5.11
CA ARG A 695 24.91 16.64 -5.91
C ARG A 695 25.84 17.61 -5.20
N CYS A 696 26.91 17.07 -4.59
CA CYS A 696 27.94 17.91 -4.00
C CYS A 696 28.62 18.81 -5.07
N THR A 697 28.56 20.13 -4.87
CA THR A 697 29.12 21.14 -5.77
C THR A 697 29.63 22.35 -4.99
N LYS A 698 30.69 23.00 -5.48
CA LYS A 698 31.22 24.26 -4.91
C LYS A 698 30.45 25.51 -5.34
N THR A 699 29.60 25.39 -6.37
CA THR A 699 28.91 26.53 -6.97
C THR A 699 27.41 26.23 -7.14
N PRO A 700 26.60 26.41 -6.08
CA PRO A 700 25.14 26.24 -6.11
C PRO A 700 24.50 27.00 -7.28
N GLN A 701 23.62 26.35 -8.03
CA GLN A 701 22.91 26.93 -9.18
C GLN A 701 21.41 27.12 -8.94
N PHE A 702 20.89 26.73 -7.76
CA PHE A 702 19.46 26.86 -7.46
C PHE A 702 18.94 28.30 -7.58
N TYR A 703 19.72 29.30 -7.14
CA TYR A 703 19.34 30.72 -7.13
C TYR A 703 19.38 31.41 -8.50
N THR A 704 18.86 30.72 -9.52
CA THR A 704 18.75 31.19 -10.91
C THR A 704 17.30 31.08 -11.37
N PRO A 705 16.82 31.94 -12.30
CA PRO A 705 15.46 31.84 -12.83
C PRO A 705 15.13 30.46 -13.42
N TYR A 706 16.11 29.78 -14.01
CA TYR A 706 15.96 28.42 -14.56
C TYR A 706 15.65 27.38 -13.48
N ASN A 707 16.44 27.33 -12.40
CA ASN A 707 16.24 26.32 -11.35
C ASN A 707 15.10 26.66 -10.39
N TYR A 708 14.81 27.95 -10.16
CA TYR A 708 13.54 28.35 -9.52
C TYR A 708 12.33 27.85 -10.33
N GLN A 709 12.35 27.99 -11.66
CA GLN A 709 11.25 27.51 -12.50
C GLN A 709 11.06 25.99 -12.38
N ARG A 710 12.15 25.20 -12.40
CA ARG A 710 12.12 23.75 -12.21
C ARG A 710 11.56 23.36 -10.83
N ALA A 711 11.95 24.07 -9.78
CA ALA A 711 11.43 23.84 -8.43
C ALA A 711 9.94 24.19 -8.31
N LEU A 712 9.44 25.19 -9.06
CA LEU A 712 8.01 25.49 -9.12
C LEU A 712 7.23 24.45 -9.94
N ILE A 713 7.83 23.84 -10.98
CA ILE A 713 7.20 22.71 -11.69
C ILE A 713 7.08 21.50 -10.75
N TRP A 714 8.16 21.15 -10.02
CA TRP A 714 8.13 20.13 -8.97
C TRP A 714 7.01 20.43 -7.95
N THR A 715 6.89 21.69 -7.51
CA THR A 715 5.84 22.12 -6.58
C THR A 715 4.43 21.90 -7.15
N ALA A 716 4.22 22.20 -8.43
CA ALA A 716 2.93 21.99 -9.10
C ALA A 716 2.57 20.51 -9.20
N VAL A 717 3.53 19.65 -9.58
CA VAL A 717 3.35 18.19 -9.66
C VAL A 717 3.04 17.62 -8.27
N MET A 718 3.91 17.86 -7.28
CA MET A 718 3.76 17.31 -5.94
C MET A 718 2.51 17.82 -5.21
N ALA A 719 2.16 19.11 -5.34
CA ALA A 719 0.91 19.63 -4.78
C ALA A 719 -0.32 19.01 -5.45
N THR A 720 -0.24 18.65 -6.74
CA THR A 720 -1.32 17.93 -7.42
C THR A 720 -1.44 16.51 -6.86
N LEU A 721 -0.33 15.76 -6.80
CA LEU A 721 -0.30 14.39 -6.26
C LEU A 721 -0.86 14.30 -4.83
N VAL A 722 -0.47 15.22 -3.93
CA VAL A 722 -1.00 15.27 -2.56
C VAL A 722 -2.53 15.39 -2.51
N HIS A 723 -3.14 16.04 -3.50
CA HIS A 723 -4.59 16.18 -3.58
C HIS A 723 -5.27 15.04 -4.33
N VAL A 724 -4.73 14.59 -5.46
CA VAL A 724 -5.39 13.64 -6.38
C VAL A 724 -5.03 12.16 -6.15
N ASP A 725 -3.80 11.85 -5.74
CA ASP A 725 -3.36 10.47 -5.50
C ASP A 725 -3.76 10.03 -4.08
N HIS A 726 -4.42 8.87 -3.99
CA HIS A 726 -4.79 8.26 -2.72
C HIS A 726 -3.56 7.81 -1.92
N ALA A 727 -2.47 7.42 -2.58
CA ALA A 727 -1.24 7.03 -1.90
C ALA A 727 -0.62 8.17 -1.07
N PHE A 728 -0.89 9.42 -1.45
CA PHE A 728 -0.40 10.60 -0.74
C PHE A 728 -1.28 11.05 0.44
N ALA A 729 -2.26 10.25 0.88
CA ALA A 729 -3.21 10.65 1.93
C ALA A 729 -2.55 11.01 3.28
N ALA A 730 -1.37 10.50 3.61
CA ALA A 730 -0.61 10.91 4.80
C ALA A 730 -0.01 12.33 4.69
N ALA A 731 0.22 12.85 3.47
CA ALA A 731 0.92 14.11 3.27
C ALA A 731 0.02 15.32 3.60
N VAL A 732 0.37 16.06 4.65
CA VAL A 732 -0.38 17.24 5.13
C VAL A 732 0.35 18.56 4.88
N ALA A 733 1.64 18.49 4.57
CA ALA A 733 2.48 19.66 4.32
C ALA A 733 3.54 19.41 3.24
N ILE A 734 3.99 20.51 2.62
CA ILE A 734 5.07 20.51 1.64
C ILE A 734 6.04 21.68 1.92
N GLU A 735 7.33 21.40 2.04
CA GLU A 735 8.38 22.39 2.31
C GLU A 735 8.96 22.97 1.02
N ALA A 736 9.24 24.27 1.01
CA ALA A 736 9.71 24.96 -0.18
C ALA A 736 11.18 24.70 -0.54
N ALA A 737 12.02 24.54 0.48
CA ALA A 737 13.46 24.32 0.35
C ALA A 737 14.09 23.95 1.70
N ASN A 738 14.73 22.79 1.79
CA ASN A 738 15.63 22.49 2.90
C ASN A 738 16.90 23.35 2.84
N GLU A 739 17.33 23.87 3.99
CA GLU A 739 18.64 24.51 4.23
C GLU A 739 19.22 25.34 3.03
N PRO A 740 18.56 26.42 2.58
CA PRO A 740 19.15 27.35 1.62
C PRO A 740 20.30 28.16 2.24
N ILE A 741 21.16 28.79 1.43
CA ILE A 741 22.31 29.57 1.93
C ILE A 741 21.87 30.64 2.93
N MET A 742 22.41 30.58 4.15
CA MET A 742 22.04 31.48 5.25
C MET A 742 22.36 32.95 4.96
N ASN A 743 23.33 33.25 4.11
CA ASN A 743 23.62 34.64 3.72
C ASN A 743 22.64 35.10 2.63
N ALA A 744 21.67 35.95 2.97
CA ALA A 744 20.64 36.43 2.03
C ALA A 744 21.22 37.17 0.80
N ALA A 745 22.43 37.72 0.90
CA ALA A 745 23.11 38.35 -0.23
C ALA A 745 23.55 37.34 -1.32
N GLN A 746 23.62 36.05 -1.00
CA GLN A 746 23.97 34.95 -1.91
C GLN A 746 22.75 34.23 -2.49
N THR A 747 21.53 34.59 -2.08
CA THR A 747 20.27 33.96 -2.53
C THR A 747 19.38 34.92 -3.34
N PRO A 748 19.85 35.44 -4.49
CA PRO A 748 19.11 36.44 -5.26
C PRO A 748 17.74 35.93 -5.70
N GLY A 749 16.68 36.69 -5.42
CA GLY A 749 15.31 36.34 -5.79
C GLY A 749 14.62 35.30 -4.89
N TYR A 750 15.28 34.77 -3.84
CA TYR A 750 14.72 33.68 -3.03
C TYR A 750 13.38 34.02 -2.36
N GLY A 751 13.20 35.25 -1.87
CA GLY A 751 11.91 35.71 -1.35
C GLY A 751 10.77 35.79 -2.40
N GLN A 752 11.11 35.95 -3.68
CA GLN A 752 10.14 35.86 -4.78
C GLN A 752 9.82 34.40 -5.11
N PHE A 753 10.81 33.51 -5.06
CA PHE A 753 10.56 32.06 -5.15
C PHE A 753 9.62 31.57 -4.03
N GLN A 754 9.82 31.99 -2.77
CA GLN A 754 8.90 31.68 -1.67
C GLN A 754 7.46 32.17 -1.93
N LEU A 755 7.30 33.37 -2.50
CA LEU A 755 6.00 33.91 -2.90
C LEU A 755 5.34 33.07 -4.01
N ASP A 756 6.10 32.72 -5.05
CA ASP A 756 5.58 31.97 -6.20
C ASP A 756 5.37 30.47 -5.88
N PHE A 757 6.10 29.91 -4.91
CA PHE A 757 5.85 28.57 -4.35
C PHE A 757 4.45 28.49 -3.72
N VAL A 758 4.13 29.39 -2.79
CA VAL A 758 2.78 29.41 -2.18
C VAL A 758 1.71 29.67 -3.22
N ARG A 759 1.94 30.61 -4.15
CA ARG A 759 1.00 30.85 -5.26
C ARG A 759 0.78 29.62 -6.12
N THR A 760 1.82 28.83 -6.40
CA THR A 760 1.72 27.58 -7.18
C THR A 760 0.86 26.56 -6.45
N VAL A 761 1.10 26.32 -5.15
CA VAL A 761 0.26 25.44 -4.33
C VAL A 761 -1.20 25.91 -4.32
N ARG A 762 -1.47 27.20 -4.07
CA ARG A 762 -2.84 27.74 -4.05
C ARG A 762 -3.50 27.81 -5.43
N ALA A 763 -2.72 27.89 -6.50
CA ALA A 763 -3.21 27.82 -7.87
C ALA A 763 -3.64 26.38 -8.22
N VAL A 764 -2.84 25.37 -7.86
CA VAL A 764 -3.23 23.95 -7.98
C VAL A 764 -4.52 23.68 -7.20
N GLU A 765 -4.61 24.08 -5.93
CA GLU A 765 -5.82 23.90 -5.11
C GLU A 765 -7.06 24.57 -5.71
N PHE A 766 -6.90 25.78 -6.25
CA PHE A 766 -7.98 26.51 -6.92
C PHE A 766 -8.42 25.84 -8.23
N LEU A 767 -7.47 25.36 -9.03
CA LEU A 767 -7.72 24.63 -10.28
C LEU A 767 -8.45 23.31 -10.01
N LEU A 768 -8.04 22.57 -8.96
CA LEU A 768 -8.72 21.37 -8.46
C LEU A 768 -10.04 21.67 -7.73
N ARG A 769 -10.48 22.94 -7.71
CA ARG A 769 -11.75 23.42 -7.11
C ARG A 769 -11.89 23.13 -5.61
N LEU A 770 -10.76 23.00 -4.91
CA LEU A 770 -10.72 22.74 -3.47
C LEU A 770 -11.05 24.00 -2.64
N PRO A 771 -11.37 23.85 -1.34
CA PRO A 771 -11.58 24.98 -0.45
C PRO A 771 -10.31 25.81 -0.24
N VAL A 772 -10.15 26.88 -1.03
CA VAL A 772 -9.01 27.80 -0.89
C VAL A 772 -9.27 28.89 0.18
N PRO A 773 -8.22 29.41 0.85
CA PRO A 773 -8.33 30.45 1.88
C PRO A 773 -9.09 31.70 1.43
N ASP A 774 -9.75 32.42 2.34
CA ASP A 774 -10.52 33.61 1.97
C ASP A 774 -9.70 34.72 1.29
N ALA A 775 -8.42 34.85 1.63
CA ALA A 775 -7.51 35.77 0.94
C ALA A 775 -7.22 35.35 -0.50
N VAL A 776 -7.23 34.04 -0.81
CA VAL A 776 -7.17 33.51 -2.19
C VAL A 776 -8.49 33.83 -2.90
N ARG A 777 -9.63 33.48 -2.29
CA ARG A 777 -10.96 33.78 -2.86
C ARG A 777 -11.13 35.27 -3.17
N GLN A 778 -10.67 36.15 -2.29
CA GLN A 778 -10.70 37.61 -2.50
C GLN A 778 -9.84 38.08 -3.67
N LYS A 779 -8.63 37.52 -3.83
CA LYS A 779 -7.71 37.84 -4.94
C LYS A 779 -8.19 37.31 -6.31
N LEU A 780 -9.14 36.37 -6.32
CA LEU A 780 -9.70 35.73 -7.53
C LEU A 780 -11.17 36.12 -7.81
N ARG A 781 -11.72 37.12 -7.11
CA ARG A 781 -13.16 37.50 -7.21
C ARG A 781 -13.65 37.89 -8.61
N ASN A 782 -12.74 38.33 -9.48
CA ASN A 782 -13.04 38.74 -10.85
C ASN A 782 -12.50 37.74 -11.88
N THR A 783 -11.98 36.59 -11.45
CA THR A 783 -11.41 35.56 -12.33
C THR A 783 -12.53 34.63 -12.79
N THR A 784 -13.22 34.98 -13.88
CA THR A 784 -14.06 34.03 -14.62
C THR A 784 -13.17 32.98 -15.27
N ILE A 785 -13.40 31.71 -14.95
CA ILE A 785 -12.83 30.59 -15.68
C ILE A 785 -13.89 30.15 -16.69
N ASP A 786 -13.84 30.69 -17.91
CA ASP A 786 -14.71 30.28 -19.02
C ASP A 786 -14.21 28.97 -19.65
N ALA A 787 -14.03 27.94 -18.81
CA ALA A 787 -13.64 26.59 -19.20
C ALA A 787 -14.78 25.60 -18.91
N PRO A 788 -14.84 24.45 -19.60
CA PRO A 788 -15.85 23.44 -19.34
C PRO A 788 -15.89 22.98 -17.88
N ASN A 789 -17.05 22.48 -17.44
CA ASN A 789 -17.19 21.80 -16.14
C ASN A 789 -16.70 20.34 -16.22
N ASP A 790 -15.64 20.08 -16.98
CA ASP A 790 -15.03 18.76 -17.17
C ASP A 790 -14.06 18.37 -16.05
N GLY A 791 -13.61 19.34 -15.23
CA GLY A 791 -12.69 19.10 -14.13
C GLY A 791 -11.23 18.92 -14.55
N ASN A 792 -10.92 19.07 -15.84
CA ASN A 792 -9.56 18.96 -16.36
C ASN A 792 -8.85 20.31 -16.24
N TYR A 793 -7.88 20.41 -15.33
CA TYR A 793 -7.17 21.67 -15.05
C TYR A 793 -6.35 22.18 -16.24
N THR A 794 -5.98 21.32 -17.18
CA THR A 794 -5.23 21.71 -18.40
C THR A 794 -6.10 22.57 -19.31
N ASN A 795 -7.38 22.23 -19.46
CA ASN A 795 -8.39 22.97 -20.22
C ASN A 795 -8.72 24.33 -19.56
N MET A 796 -8.41 24.50 -18.27
CA MET A 796 -8.63 25.74 -17.53
C MET A 796 -7.48 26.75 -17.72
N LEU A 797 -6.24 26.29 -17.97
CA LEU A 797 -5.05 27.17 -18.06
C LEU A 797 -5.10 28.24 -19.19
N PRO A 798 -5.62 27.96 -20.40
CA PRO A 798 -5.72 28.97 -21.46
C PRO A 798 -6.74 30.09 -21.20
N GLY A 799 -7.71 29.87 -20.30
CA GLY A 799 -8.83 30.79 -20.05
C GLY A 799 -8.65 31.72 -18.84
N ILE A 800 -7.52 31.65 -18.13
CA ILE A 800 -7.29 32.41 -16.90
C ILE A 800 -6.64 33.77 -17.21
N ASP A 801 -7.26 34.86 -16.74
CA ASP A 801 -6.76 36.23 -16.88
C ASP A 801 -5.37 36.45 -16.24
N ASP A 802 -4.48 37.07 -17.02
CA ASP A 802 -3.07 37.40 -16.73
C ASP A 802 -2.86 38.38 -15.58
N THR A 803 -3.93 39.02 -15.10
CA THR A 803 -3.86 40.17 -14.18
C THR A 803 -4.08 39.83 -12.70
N THR A 804 -4.25 38.55 -12.36
CA THR A 804 -4.55 38.13 -10.97
C THR A 804 -3.30 38.01 -10.08
N ALA A 805 -3.46 38.26 -8.78
CA ALA A 805 -2.33 38.28 -7.82
C ALA A 805 -1.73 36.90 -7.48
N ILE A 806 -2.17 35.83 -8.15
CA ILE A 806 -1.81 34.42 -7.89
C ILE A 806 -1.26 33.75 -9.15
N PHE A 807 -1.95 33.88 -10.29
CA PHE A 807 -1.49 33.35 -11.58
C PHE A 807 -0.46 34.29 -12.23
N THR A 808 0.67 34.52 -11.56
CA THR A 808 1.80 35.28 -12.13
C THR A 808 2.36 34.52 -13.35
N PRO A 809 3.05 35.19 -14.29
CA PRO A 809 3.61 34.53 -15.47
C PRO A 809 4.52 33.34 -15.12
N THR A 810 5.33 33.45 -14.05
CA THR A 810 6.17 32.37 -13.51
C THR A 810 5.34 31.17 -13.05
N VAL A 811 4.30 31.41 -12.26
CA VAL A 811 3.40 30.37 -11.73
C VAL A 811 2.63 29.71 -12.87
N ARG A 812 2.11 30.46 -13.83
CA ARG A 812 1.44 29.89 -15.02
C ARG A 812 2.40 29.03 -15.83
N ALA A 813 3.62 29.48 -16.07
CA ALA A 813 4.62 28.68 -16.78
C ALA A 813 4.97 27.38 -16.03
N ALA A 814 4.92 27.38 -14.69
CA ALA A 814 5.17 26.18 -13.89
C ALA A 814 4.01 25.19 -13.99
N LEU A 815 2.77 25.68 -13.88
CA LEU A 815 1.56 24.88 -14.05
C LEU A 815 1.46 24.27 -15.46
N VAL A 816 1.75 25.05 -16.51
CA VAL A 816 1.75 24.58 -17.90
C VAL A 816 2.81 23.51 -18.13
N ALA A 817 4.03 23.68 -17.61
CA ALA A 817 5.09 22.69 -17.76
C ALA A 817 4.89 21.44 -16.87
N ALA A 818 4.06 21.52 -15.83
CA ALA A 818 3.65 20.36 -15.03
C ALA A 818 2.56 19.51 -15.71
N VAL A 819 1.83 20.06 -16.71
CA VAL A 819 0.79 19.33 -17.46
C VAL A 819 1.29 18.01 -18.06
N PRO A 820 2.26 18.00 -18.99
CA PRO A 820 2.69 16.75 -19.63
C PRO A 820 3.26 15.76 -18.62
N ILE A 821 3.97 16.24 -17.60
CA ILE A 821 4.52 15.40 -16.53
C ILE A 821 3.39 14.67 -15.77
N LEU A 822 2.29 15.36 -15.47
CA LEU A 822 1.13 14.76 -14.80
C LEU A 822 0.30 13.86 -15.73
N ASP A 823 0.40 14.04 -17.05
CA ASP A 823 -0.23 13.19 -18.07
C ASP A 823 0.52 11.87 -18.25
N ASP A 824 1.85 11.94 -18.43
CA ASP A 824 2.78 10.79 -18.43
C ASP A 824 2.59 9.89 -17.19
N MET A 825 2.19 10.50 -16.06
CA MET A 825 1.94 9.84 -14.78
C MET A 825 0.49 9.36 -14.59
N GLY A 826 -0.41 9.59 -15.55
CA GLY A 826 -1.80 9.14 -15.53
C GLY A 826 -2.77 9.96 -14.66
N PHE A 827 -2.44 11.23 -14.38
CA PHE A 827 -3.22 12.10 -13.47
C PHE A 827 -4.04 13.21 -14.16
N LEU A 828 -4.21 13.19 -15.50
CA LEU A 828 -5.16 14.08 -16.22
C LEU A 828 -6.62 13.64 -16.10
N MET A 829 -7.08 13.45 -14.86
CA MET A 829 -8.45 13.05 -14.56
C MET A 829 -9.26 14.21 -13.96
N PRO A 830 -10.59 14.27 -14.20
CA PRO A 830 -11.48 15.25 -13.58
C PRO A 830 -11.33 15.30 -12.07
N ALA A 831 -11.11 16.50 -11.51
CA ALA A 831 -10.98 16.70 -10.07
C ALA A 831 -12.08 15.97 -9.27
N PRO A 832 -11.75 15.01 -8.39
CA PRO A 832 -12.73 14.13 -7.78
C PRO A 832 -13.82 14.89 -6.99
N PRO A 833 -15.12 14.68 -7.26
CA PRO A 833 -16.18 15.40 -6.56
C PRO A 833 -16.11 15.12 -5.06
N GLY A 834 -16.07 16.19 -4.26
CA GLY A 834 -16.19 16.08 -2.80
C GLY A 834 -14.95 15.59 -2.06
N ALA A 835 -13.73 15.74 -2.61
CA ALA A 835 -12.54 15.64 -1.77
C ALA A 835 -12.48 16.85 -0.82
N SER A 836 -13.04 16.70 0.39
CA SER A 836 -12.96 17.71 1.46
C SER A 836 -11.56 17.74 2.11
N LYS A 837 -10.49 17.64 1.31
CA LYS A 837 -9.12 17.90 1.77
C LYS A 837 -8.99 19.39 2.11
N ALA A 838 -8.43 19.67 3.28
CA ALA A 838 -8.05 21.03 3.63
C ALA A 838 -6.89 21.50 2.71
N PRO A 839 -6.72 22.81 2.50
CA PRO A 839 -5.53 23.32 1.81
C PRO A 839 -4.26 22.87 2.54
N ILE A 840 -3.28 22.35 1.79
CA ILE A 840 -2.05 21.77 2.37
C ILE A 840 -1.21 22.86 3.02
N VAL A 841 -0.46 22.50 4.06
CA VAL A 841 0.38 23.46 4.76
C VAL A 841 1.68 23.67 3.99
N THR A 842 2.00 24.92 3.65
CA THR A 842 3.31 25.26 3.06
C THR A 842 4.34 25.49 4.17
N SER A 843 5.46 24.75 4.17
CA SER A 843 6.55 24.91 5.15
C SER A 843 7.75 25.68 4.58
N PHE A 844 8.50 26.34 5.47
CA PHE A 844 9.69 27.13 5.16
C PHE A 844 10.64 27.17 6.36
N MET A 845 11.95 27.14 6.09
CA MET A 845 12.96 27.61 7.05
C MET A 845 12.60 29.01 7.61
N ASP A 846 12.74 29.19 8.91
CA ASP A 846 12.28 30.38 9.64
C ASP A 846 13.05 31.66 9.27
N VAL A 847 12.48 32.81 9.62
CA VAL A 847 13.04 34.15 9.37
C VAL A 847 14.43 34.42 9.98
N ASN A 848 14.94 33.60 10.90
CA ASN A 848 16.33 33.68 11.38
C ASN A 848 17.31 32.76 10.64
N TRP A 849 16.82 31.84 9.80
CA TRP A 849 17.68 31.00 8.98
C TRP A 849 18.62 31.84 8.12
N GLN A 850 18.09 32.95 7.58
CA GLN A 850 18.89 33.89 6.81
C GLN A 850 19.30 35.15 7.59
N TYR A 851 20.52 35.61 7.33
CA TYR A 851 21.12 36.84 7.86
C TYR A 851 21.61 37.76 6.73
N GLY A 852 21.91 39.02 7.08
CA GLY A 852 22.47 40.02 6.17
C GLY A 852 21.48 41.15 5.85
N SER A 853 21.68 41.82 4.72
CA SER A 853 20.76 42.83 4.20
C SER A 853 19.68 42.18 3.32
N ASN A 854 18.48 42.78 3.28
CA ASN A 854 17.34 42.33 2.47
C ASN A 854 16.89 40.88 2.72
N VAL A 855 17.06 40.36 3.95
CA VAL A 855 16.57 39.03 4.36
C VAL A 855 15.07 38.89 4.04
N PRO A 856 14.66 37.92 3.20
CA PRO A 856 13.26 37.63 2.97
C PRO A 856 12.66 37.00 4.23
N ASN A 857 11.49 37.49 4.65
CA ASN A 857 10.70 36.84 5.70
C ASN A 857 9.65 35.94 5.02
N PRO A 858 9.66 34.60 5.22
CA PRO A 858 8.72 33.69 4.58
C PRO A 858 7.26 34.00 4.93
N ALA A 859 6.98 34.62 6.09
CA ALA A 859 5.64 35.09 6.45
C ALA A 859 5.10 36.22 5.54
N ASN A 860 5.91 36.77 4.62
CA ASN A 860 5.41 37.62 3.54
C ASN A 860 4.73 36.82 2.42
N ALA A 861 5.02 35.52 2.29
CA ALA A 861 4.34 34.60 1.39
C ALA A 861 3.05 34.01 1.98
N ALA A 862 2.65 34.41 3.20
CA ALA A 862 1.46 33.94 3.89
C ALA A 862 0.18 34.10 3.04
N LEU A 863 -0.31 32.97 2.52
CA LEU A 863 -1.53 32.87 1.74
C LEU A 863 -2.15 31.47 1.93
N GLY A 864 -2.71 31.25 3.12
CA GLY A 864 -3.22 29.94 3.57
C GLY A 864 -2.50 29.44 4.82
N PRO A 865 -2.71 28.17 5.21
CA PRO A 865 -1.99 27.58 6.32
C PRO A 865 -0.50 27.49 6.01
N GLN A 866 0.32 27.81 7.00
CA GLN A 866 1.76 27.94 6.85
C GLN A 866 2.45 27.42 8.12
N LEU A 867 3.61 26.80 7.92
CA LEU A 867 4.47 26.27 8.98
C LEU A 867 5.85 26.90 8.80
N TYR A 868 6.57 27.09 9.90
CA TYR A 868 7.94 27.59 9.90
C TYR A 868 8.83 26.58 10.59
N ASP A 869 9.99 26.28 9.99
CA ASP A 869 10.92 25.26 10.45
C ASP A 869 12.23 25.89 10.93
N ASN A 870 12.76 25.41 12.07
CA ASN A 870 14.05 25.79 12.59
C ASN A 870 14.90 24.56 12.89
N HIS A 871 16.06 24.45 12.25
CA HIS A 871 17.06 23.45 12.60
C HIS A 871 17.99 24.02 13.67
N LEU A 872 18.18 23.30 14.79
CA LEU A 872 19.03 23.77 15.89
C LEU A 872 20.01 22.71 16.38
N TYR A 873 21.16 22.65 15.72
CA TYR A 873 22.27 21.79 16.10
C TYR A 873 23.32 22.55 16.91
N PHE A 874 23.66 22.02 18.08
CA PHE A 874 24.77 22.54 18.89
C PHE A 874 26.14 21.96 18.48
N ASN A 875 26.16 20.84 17.74
CA ASN A 875 27.39 20.11 17.40
C ASN A 875 28.29 20.84 16.39
N PHE A 876 27.77 21.78 15.60
CA PHE A 876 28.51 22.46 14.54
C PHE A 876 29.13 23.81 14.96
N GLY A 877 28.97 24.23 16.22
CA GLY A 877 29.50 25.50 16.73
C GLY A 877 28.46 26.61 16.82
N GLY A 878 28.91 27.84 17.09
CA GLY A 878 28.10 29.07 16.99
C GLY A 878 27.05 29.32 18.08
N VAL A 879 26.44 28.28 18.68
CA VAL A 879 25.29 28.44 19.60
C VAL A 879 25.71 28.64 21.06
N ALA A 880 26.63 27.83 21.57
CA ALA A 880 27.11 27.87 22.96
C ALA A 880 28.54 27.32 23.08
N ALA A 881 29.21 27.62 24.19
CA ALA A 881 30.51 27.01 24.52
C ALA A 881 30.36 25.49 24.71
N ALA A 882 31.34 24.70 24.27
CA ALA A 882 31.31 23.24 24.28
C ALA A 882 31.47 22.63 25.70
N ASN A 883 30.45 22.77 26.54
CA ASN A 883 30.34 22.09 27.84
C ASN A 883 28.87 21.92 28.27
N PRO A 884 28.56 20.95 29.16
CA PRO A 884 27.20 20.68 29.66
C PRO A 884 26.43 21.91 30.15
N THR A 885 27.05 22.73 31.00
CA THR A 885 26.39 23.87 31.63
C THR A 885 26.00 24.94 30.61
N ALA A 886 26.88 25.27 29.67
CA ALA A 886 26.60 26.27 28.64
C ALA A 886 25.54 25.81 27.63
N TYR A 887 25.49 24.51 27.31
CA TYR A 887 24.44 23.93 26.47
C TYR A 887 23.08 24.03 27.16
N LEU A 888 22.97 23.57 28.42
CA LEU A 888 21.74 23.63 29.21
C LEU A 888 21.28 25.08 29.47
N GLN A 889 22.20 26.00 29.78
CA GLN A 889 21.89 27.43 29.90
C GLN A 889 21.36 28.03 28.60
N SER A 890 21.91 27.65 27.44
CA SER A 890 21.47 28.17 26.14
C SER A 890 20.07 27.66 25.78
N ILE A 891 19.83 26.35 25.85
CA ILE A 891 18.53 25.77 25.47
C ILE A 891 17.39 26.18 26.43
N CYS A 892 17.64 26.19 27.74
CA CYS A 892 16.64 26.52 28.74
C CYS A 892 16.25 28.00 28.79
N ASN A 893 17.03 28.88 28.16
CA ASN A 893 16.73 30.31 28.02
C ASN A 893 16.45 30.70 26.55
N LEU A 894 16.21 29.73 25.65
CA LEU A 894 16.01 29.95 24.21
C LEU A 894 14.71 30.75 23.92
N PRO A 895 14.78 31.99 23.42
CA PRO A 895 13.59 32.82 23.16
C PRO A 895 13.07 32.69 21.71
N ARG A 896 13.43 31.61 21.01
CA ARG A 896 13.24 31.44 19.56
C ARG A 896 11.77 31.53 19.17
N VAL A 897 10.92 30.68 19.77
CA VAL A 897 9.49 30.60 19.50
C VAL A 897 8.79 31.97 19.65
N GLN A 898 9.14 32.72 20.69
CA GLN A 898 8.55 34.03 20.97
C GLN A 898 9.05 35.11 19.99
N ASN A 899 10.35 35.11 19.69
CA ASN A 899 10.95 36.03 18.72
C ASN A 899 10.40 35.85 17.31
N ASP A 900 10.06 34.62 16.94
CA ASP A 900 9.65 34.27 15.59
C ASP A 900 8.17 34.51 15.40
N ALA A 901 7.36 34.18 16.39
CA ALA A 901 5.98 34.64 16.48
C ALA A 901 5.87 36.17 16.38
N ALA A 902 6.78 36.93 17.03
CA ALA A 902 6.82 38.40 16.91
C ALA A 902 7.15 38.89 15.48
N LYS A 903 7.83 38.06 14.66
CA LYS A 903 8.09 38.30 13.23
C LYS A 903 7.03 37.64 12.30
N ARG A 904 5.92 37.15 12.86
CA ARG A 904 4.82 36.39 12.20
C ARG A 904 5.20 34.99 11.70
N ASN A 905 6.30 34.43 12.18
CA ASN A 905 6.71 33.05 11.93
C ASN A 905 6.14 32.16 13.04
N SER A 906 4.85 31.82 12.93
CA SER A 906 4.14 30.93 13.83
C SER A 906 2.97 30.24 13.11
N PRO A 907 2.71 28.93 13.31
CA PRO A 907 3.43 27.99 14.18
C PRO A 907 4.88 27.71 13.75
N LEU A 908 5.78 27.60 14.73
CA LEU A 908 7.18 27.19 14.55
C LEU A 908 7.35 25.74 15.00
N ILE A 909 7.95 24.88 14.18
CA ILE A 909 8.49 23.57 14.58
C ILE A 909 10.01 23.63 14.62
N PHE A 910 10.60 22.69 15.35
CA PHE A 910 12.01 22.35 15.23
C PHE A 910 12.13 21.07 14.42
N GLY A 911 12.16 21.18 13.09
CA GLY A 911 12.13 20.07 12.14
C GLY A 911 13.40 19.24 12.10
N GLU A 912 14.52 19.79 12.60
CA GLU A 912 15.75 19.04 12.80
C GLU A 912 16.49 19.45 14.09
N TRP A 913 16.86 18.43 14.86
CA TRP A 913 17.71 18.52 16.05
C TRP A 913 18.22 17.11 16.39
N GLY A 914 19.23 17.03 17.28
CA GLY A 914 19.78 15.75 17.71
C GLY A 914 20.50 15.83 19.06
N LEU A 915 20.97 14.67 19.54
CA LEU A 915 21.81 14.58 20.74
C LEU A 915 23.34 14.79 20.57
N PRO A 916 23.95 15.02 19.38
CA PRO A 916 25.41 15.22 19.27
C PRO A 916 25.94 16.48 19.94
N THR A 917 27.20 16.44 20.38
CA THR A 917 27.84 17.47 21.21
C THR A 917 29.30 17.67 20.83
N GLN A 918 29.80 18.92 20.83
CA GLN A 918 31.23 19.24 20.61
C GLN A 918 32.18 18.77 21.75
N PHE A 919 31.67 18.00 22.70
CA PHE A 919 32.40 17.41 23.82
C PHE A 919 31.93 15.97 24.01
N SER A 920 32.72 15.15 24.71
CA SER A 920 32.32 13.78 25.03
C SER A 920 31.22 13.80 26.09
N ALA A 921 29.96 13.71 25.65
CA ALA A 921 28.78 13.69 26.52
C ALA A 921 28.64 12.32 27.21
N THR A 922 28.38 12.33 28.53
CA THR A 922 28.00 11.14 29.29
C THR A 922 26.53 10.79 29.03
N ASP A 923 26.16 9.52 29.23
CA ASP A 923 24.77 9.04 29.05
C ASP A 923 23.80 9.82 29.95
N ALA A 924 24.18 10.05 31.22
CA ALA A 924 23.40 10.86 32.17
C ALA A 924 23.24 12.34 31.75
N PHE A 925 24.17 12.88 30.94
CA PHE A 925 23.99 14.20 30.34
C PHE A 925 23.06 14.12 29.12
N LEU A 926 23.10 13.05 28.31
CA LEU A 926 22.21 12.91 27.16
C LEU A 926 20.72 12.85 27.55
N VAL A 927 20.38 12.25 28.70
CA VAL A 927 19.01 12.30 29.27
C VAL A 927 18.59 13.76 29.52
N GLN A 928 19.39 14.53 30.26
CA GLN A 928 19.12 15.94 30.55
C GLN A 928 19.08 16.80 29.28
N TRP A 929 19.95 16.51 28.32
CA TRP A 929 20.06 17.23 27.06
C TRP A 929 18.87 16.96 26.14
N ALA A 930 18.37 15.72 26.09
CA ALA A 930 17.15 15.36 25.40
C ALA A 930 15.94 16.06 26.02
N ASP A 931 15.77 15.98 27.35
CA ASP A 931 14.62 16.59 28.03
C ASP A 931 14.61 18.12 27.89
N ALA A 932 15.76 18.79 28.05
CA ALA A 932 15.85 20.24 27.95
C ALA A 932 15.55 20.74 26.52
N GLN A 933 16.00 20.01 25.49
CA GLN A 933 15.65 20.28 24.10
C GLN A 933 14.15 20.05 23.84
N LYS A 934 13.60 18.88 24.21
CA LYS A 934 12.17 18.58 24.08
C LYS A 934 11.30 19.62 24.77
N LEU A 935 11.67 20.08 25.97
CA LEU A 935 10.97 21.11 26.75
C LEU A 935 11.00 22.48 26.04
N ALA A 936 12.15 22.89 25.50
CA ALA A 936 12.27 24.14 24.74
C ALA A 936 11.45 24.09 23.44
N TYR A 937 11.60 23.02 22.65
CA TYR A 937 10.96 22.89 21.35
C TYR A 937 9.45 22.70 21.44
N SER A 938 8.97 22.02 22.48
CA SER A 938 7.53 21.86 22.75
C SER A 938 6.81 23.17 23.13
N GLN A 939 7.53 24.30 23.28
CA GLN A 939 6.90 25.63 23.34
C GLN A 939 6.32 26.06 21.99
N GLY A 940 6.89 25.57 20.87
CA GLY A 940 6.38 25.76 19.51
C GLY A 940 5.21 24.82 19.18
N ALA A 941 5.03 24.48 17.91
CA ALA A 941 4.08 23.44 17.49
C ALA A 941 4.61 22.02 17.75
N GLY A 942 5.91 21.85 17.94
CA GLY A 942 6.52 20.56 18.23
C GLY A 942 7.94 20.45 17.70
N TRP A 943 8.41 19.22 17.55
CA TRP A 943 9.76 18.91 17.09
C TRP A 943 9.77 17.63 16.26
N ILE A 944 10.77 17.51 15.38
CA ILE A 944 11.04 16.35 14.55
C ILE A 944 12.53 16.04 14.70
N PHE A 945 12.86 14.85 15.19
CA PHE A 945 14.24 14.46 15.49
C PHE A 945 14.98 14.03 14.22
N TRP A 946 16.26 14.36 14.12
CA TRP A 946 17.15 13.89 13.06
C TRP A 946 18.13 12.83 13.64
N ASN A 947 18.02 11.56 13.31
CA ASN A 947 17.15 10.86 12.35
C ASN A 947 16.36 9.72 13.03
N PHE A 948 15.39 9.10 12.35
CA PHE A 948 14.68 7.93 12.90
C PHE A 948 15.63 6.78 13.25
N LYS A 949 16.56 6.45 12.35
CA LYS A 949 17.67 5.51 12.54
C LYS A 949 18.94 5.94 11.79
N VAL A 950 20.04 5.30 12.16
CA VAL A 950 21.29 5.27 11.40
C VAL A 950 21.86 3.85 11.48
N GLU A 951 22.77 3.50 10.57
CA GLU A 951 23.41 2.20 10.47
C GLU A 951 24.19 1.82 11.74
N LYS A 952 24.27 0.51 12.00
CA LYS A 952 25.06 -0.09 13.08
C LYS A 952 26.18 -0.94 12.49
N SER A 953 27.23 -0.28 12.00
CA SER A 953 28.44 -0.92 11.47
C SER A 953 29.69 -0.50 12.23
N ALA A 954 30.81 -1.18 11.96
CA ALA A 954 32.12 -0.77 12.47
C ALA A 954 32.56 0.61 11.96
N LEU A 955 32.08 1.05 10.79
CA LEU A 955 32.36 2.35 10.20
C LEU A 955 31.47 3.45 10.80
N ALA A 956 30.18 3.17 11.04
CA ALA A 956 29.27 4.06 11.75
C ALA A 956 29.64 4.22 13.23
N GLY A 957 30.36 3.25 13.80
CA GLY A 957 30.92 3.32 15.14
C GLY A 957 29.82 3.48 16.21
N ASN A 958 29.69 4.70 16.75
CA ASN A 958 28.73 5.02 17.80
C ASN A 958 27.76 6.17 17.42
N LEU A 959 27.57 6.43 16.11
CA LEU A 959 26.65 7.47 15.63
C LEU A 959 25.21 7.27 16.13
N SER A 960 24.74 6.02 16.18
CA SER A 960 23.39 5.66 16.64
C SER A 960 23.09 6.09 18.07
N ARG A 961 24.10 6.24 18.95
CA ARG A 961 23.91 6.76 20.31
C ARG A 961 23.38 8.19 20.35
N GLN A 962 23.59 8.99 19.29
CA GLN A 962 23.22 10.41 19.27
C GLN A 962 22.37 10.84 18.07
N TRP A 963 22.33 10.05 16.98
CA TRP A 963 21.62 10.34 15.74
C TRP A 963 20.47 9.38 15.39
N SER A 964 20.20 8.34 16.19
CA SER A 964 19.05 7.43 15.99
C SER A 964 18.02 7.66 17.10
N TYR A 965 16.82 8.11 16.74
CA TYR A 965 15.71 8.31 17.67
C TYR A 965 15.33 7.00 18.37
N LEU A 966 15.16 5.93 17.59
CA LEU A 966 14.79 4.60 18.09
C LEU A 966 15.83 4.05 19.07
N ASP A 967 17.13 4.27 18.82
CA ASP A 967 18.16 3.91 19.80
C ASP A 967 18.20 4.85 20.99
N GLY A 968 17.92 6.14 20.83
CA GLY A 968 17.82 7.07 21.94
C GLY A 968 16.70 6.71 22.92
N VAL A 969 15.57 6.18 22.42
CA VAL A 969 14.51 5.58 23.27
C VAL A 969 15.00 4.28 23.91
N ARG A 970 15.52 3.34 23.13
CA ARG A 970 16.03 2.04 23.60
C ARG A 970 17.16 2.15 24.65
N LEU A 971 17.96 3.21 24.60
CA LEU A 971 19.04 3.51 25.54
C LEU A 971 18.57 4.36 26.75
N GLY A 972 17.31 4.79 26.78
CA GLY A 972 16.72 5.57 27.87
C GLY A 972 17.16 7.04 27.92
N TYR A 973 17.60 7.63 26.80
CA TYR A 973 17.82 9.08 26.69
C TYR A 973 16.53 9.81 26.33
N LEU A 974 15.66 9.14 25.59
CA LEU A 974 14.33 9.60 25.19
C LEU A 974 13.28 8.68 25.81
N THR A 975 12.13 9.25 26.18
CA THR A 975 10.98 8.51 26.71
C THR A 975 10.18 7.83 25.59
N GLU A 976 9.62 6.64 25.85
CA GLU A 976 8.72 5.92 24.92
C GLU A 976 7.48 6.74 24.52
N ASP A 977 6.89 7.49 25.47
CA ASP A 977 5.92 8.54 25.15
C ASP A 977 6.69 9.83 24.81
N PRO A 978 6.64 10.33 23.57
CA PRO A 978 7.44 11.48 23.16
C PRO A 978 6.99 12.79 23.83
N SER A 979 5.76 12.86 24.36
CA SER A 979 5.27 14.03 25.10
C SER A 979 5.87 14.17 26.51
N ARG A 980 6.45 13.08 27.04
CA ARG A 980 7.01 13.01 28.40
C ARG A 980 8.46 13.50 28.46
N LEU A 981 8.89 13.81 29.66
CA LEU A 981 10.28 14.10 30.04
C LEU A 981 10.64 13.17 31.20
N HIS A 982 11.92 12.82 31.37
CA HIS A 982 12.39 12.13 32.57
C HIS A 982 12.42 13.09 33.75
N ASP A 983 12.93 14.31 33.53
CA ASP A 983 12.92 15.41 34.49
C ASP A 983 12.18 16.64 33.91
N PRO A 984 10.94 16.93 34.35
CA PRO A 984 10.21 18.12 33.93
C PRO A 984 10.80 19.43 34.49
N ASP A 985 11.64 19.35 35.52
CA ASP A 985 12.31 20.49 36.16
C ASP A 985 13.76 20.67 35.66
N VAL A 986 14.19 19.94 34.62
CA VAL A 986 15.56 19.92 34.08
C VAL A 986 16.14 21.32 33.81
N CYS A 987 15.30 22.29 33.45
CA CYS A 987 15.70 23.67 33.17
C CYS A 987 15.74 24.59 34.40
N VAL A 988 15.12 24.23 35.52
CA VAL A 988 15.03 25.06 36.75
C VAL A 988 16.41 25.52 37.27
N PRO A 989 17.49 24.71 37.23
CA PRO A 989 18.82 25.17 37.65
C PRO A 989 19.48 26.19 36.69
N TYR A 990 18.95 26.34 35.47
CA TYR A 990 19.60 27.05 34.36
C TYR A 990 18.85 28.30 33.90
N VAL A 991 17.58 28.47 34.25
CA VAL A 991 16.89 29.76 34.14
C VAL A 991 17.35 30.72 35.25
N SER A 992 17.71 31.93 34.86
CA SER A 992 18.15 32.96 35.82
C SER A 992 17.00 33.46 36.68
N ALA A 993 17.26 33.70 37.97
CA ALA A 993 16.27 34.18 38.96
C ALA A 993 15.91 35.68 38.79
N SER A 994 15.80 36.17 37.55
CA SER A 994 15.63 37.59 37.21
C SER A 994 14.61 37.84 36.08
N SER A 995 13.40 37.28 36.21
CA SER A 995 12.23 37.69 35.41
C SER A 995 10.89 37.65 36.16
N SER A 996 10.89 37.31 37.46
CA SER A 996 9.71 37.28 38.33
C SER A 996 9.23 38.67 38.78
N ALA A 997 8.82 39.51 37.83
CA ALA A 997 8.40 40.89 38.11
C ALA A 997 7.20 41.43 37.30
N SER A 998 6.23 40.58 36.89
CA SER A 998 4.83 41.04 36.65
C SER A 998 3.80 39.91 36.41
N ALA A 999 3.48 39.12 37.44
CA ALA A 999 2.26 38.30 37.45
C ALA A 999 1.83 37.88 38.87
N SER A 1000 1.61 38.84 39.78
CA SER A 1000 0.95 38.52 41.06
C SER A 1000 -0.54 38.27 40.84
N SER A 1001 -1.06 37.21 41.44
CA SER A 1001 -2.42 36.69 41.30
C SER A 1001 -3.56 37.71 41.42
N SER A 1002 -4.59 37.55 40.60
CA SER A 1002 -5.98 37.61 41.09
C SER A 1002 -6.84 36.53 40.43
N LYS A 1003 -7.55 35.76 41.25
CA LYS A 1003 -8.59 34.81 40.82
C LYS A 1003 -9.91 35.57 40.71
N THR A 1004 -10.67 35.37 39.63
CA THR A 1004 -12.15 35.45 39.69
C THR A 1004 -12.80 34.72 38.51
N SER A 1005 -14.10 34.53 38.62
CA SER A 1005 -14.88 33.49 37.94
C SER A 1005 -15.70 33.96 36.73
N ALA A 1006 -15.83 33.05 35.76
CA ALA A 1006 -17.05 32.72 35.02
C ALA A 1006 -17.68 33.72 34.01
N ALA A 1007 -18.44 33.09 33.11
CA ALA A 1007 -19.53 33.59 32.27
C ALA A 1007 -19.22 34.01 30.82
N SER A 1008 -20.14 33.56 29.96
CA SER A 1008 -20.25 33.72 28.51
C SER A 1008 -20.83 35.06 28.07
N SER A 1009 -20.40 35.59 26.90
CA SER A 1009 -21.32 36.19 25.90
C SER A 1009 -20.61 36.72 24.64
N SER A 1010 -20.96 36.14 23.48
CA SER A 1010 -21.32 36.78 22.19
C SER A 1010 -20.77 38.14 21.70
N LEU A 1011 -20.48 38.17 20.38
CA LEU A 1011 -20.81 39.21 19.35
C LEU A 1011 -19.81 40.32 18.91
N SER A 1012 -19.43 40.19 17.62
CA SER A 1012 -19.43 41.19 16.51
C SER A 1012 -18.56 42.47 16.49
N LEU A 1013 -17.63 42.47 15.53
CA LEU A 1013 -17.49 43.41 14.38
C LEU A 1013 -17.80 44.92 14.53
N SER A 1014 -16.77 45.75 14.33
CA SER A 1014 -16.72 47.01 13.53
C SER A 1014 -15.32 47.65 13.73
N SER A 1015 -14.71 48.49 12.88
CA SER A 1015 -14.80 48.91 11.46
C SER A 1015 -13.73 50.02 11.25
N LEU A 1016 -13.57 50.58 10.04
CA LEU A 1016 -12.69 51.73 9.64
C LEU A 1016 -11.22 51.33 9.35
N ALA A 1017 -10.60 51.53 8.16
CA ALA A 1017 -10.67 52.58 7.11
C ALA A 1017 -10.04 53.92 7.57
N SER A 1018 -9.27 54.70 6.79
CA SER A 1018 -8.82 54.64 5.38
C SER A 1018 -7.58 55.58 5.17
N THR A 1019 -7.22 55.87 3.91
CA THR A 1019 -6.31 56.94 3.39
C THR A 1019 -4.79 56.71 3.47
N THR A 1020 -3.90 57.14 2.54
CA THR A 1020 -3.79 57.28 1.04
C THR A 1020 -2.60 58.24 0.74
N VAL A 1021 -2.13 58.31 -0.54
CA VAL A 1021 -1.13 59.28 -1.12
C VAL A 1021 0.35 58.86 -0.88
N ALA A 1022 1.16 58.41 -1.87
CA ALA A 1022 1.73 59.04 -3.10
C ALA A 1022 2.86 60.09 -2.80
N SER A 1023 3.95 60.30 -3.57
CA SER A 1023 4.57 59.67 -4.78
C SER A 1023 5.93 60.34 -5.12
N ALA A 1024 6.76 59.72 -6.00
CA ALA A 1024 7.90 60.30 -6.77
C ALA A 1024 9.24 60.64 -6.02
N SER A 1025 10.37 60.04 -6.40
CA SER A 1025 11.46 60.50 -7.33
C SER A 1025 12.43 61.54 -6.71
N THR A 1026 13.76 61.59 -6.93
CA THR A 1026 14.62 61.30 -8.11
C THR A 1026 16.10 61.06 -7.68
N ALA A 1027 17.05 60.85 -8.63
CA ALA A 1027 18.39 60.26 -8.40
C ALA A 1027 19.60 61.23 -8.29
N THR A 1028 20.84 60.66 -8.27
CA THR A 1028 22.21 61.25 -8.47
C THR A 1028 22.79 62.14 -7.33
N THR A 1029 24.10 62.19 -6.99
CA THR A 1029 25.37 61.71 -7.61
C THR A 1029 26.53 61.56 -6.58
N THR A 1030 27.53 60.71 -6.86
CA THR A 1030 28.92 60.64 -6.28
C THR A 1030 29.81 61.85 -6.70
N PRO A 1031 31.04 62.17 -6.15
CA PRO A 1031 32.16 61.22 -5.81
C PRO A 1031 33.25 61.61 -4.74
N SER A 1032 34.17 60.63 -4.49
CA SER A 1032 35.59 60.70 -4.00
C SER A 1032 35.92 61.37 -2.63
N THR A 1033 36.93 60.96 -1.83
CA THR A 1033 38.30 60.46 -2.13
C THR A 1033 38.88 59.41 -1.13
N LEU A 1034 39.93 58.70 -1.60
CA LEU A 1034 40.89 57.74 -0.98
C LEU A 1034 41.70 58.26 0.26
N PRO A 1035 42.59 57.47 0.96
CA PRO A 1035 43.13 56.13 0.62
C PRO A 1035 43.22 55.02 1.71
N ASP A 1036 43.24 53.79 1.18
CA ASP A 1036 43.93 52.52 1.52
C ASP A 1036 45.04 52.47 2.63
N LEU A 1037 45.02 51.38 3.42
CA LEU A 1037 46.21 50.53 3.68
C LEU A 1037 45.86 49.16 4.33
N GLY A 1038 46.00 48.07 3.57
CA GLY A 1038 46.71 46.86 4.05
C GLY A 1038 45.97 45.79 4.88
N THR A 1039 45.35 44.84 4.15
CA THR A 1039 45.28 43.38 4.40
C THR A 1039 45.67 42.77 5.77
N LEU A 1040 44.80 41.90 6.29
CA LEU A 1040 45.20 40.73 7.07
C LEU A 1040 44.37 39.52 6.65
N ASP A 1041 44.91 38.79 5.68
CA ASP A 1041 44.38 37.54 5.14
C ASP A 1041 44.87 36.33 5.98
N ALA A 1042 44.21 35.18 5.83
CA ALA A 1042 44.47 33.89 6.47
C ALA A 1042 44.19 33.75 7.99
N TYR A 1043 43.21 32.89 8.32
CA TYR A 1043 43.60 31.51 8.67
C TYR A 1043 42.58 30.48 8.15
N ARG A 1044 43.09 29.40 7.57
CA ARG A 1044 42.37 28.43 6.72
C ARG A 1044 41.94 27.17 7.47
N HIS A 1045 41.04 26.43 6.82
CA HIS A 1045 40.87 24.96 6.79
C HIS A 1045 41.54 24.12 7.90
N ARG A 1046 40.70 23.30 8.55
CA ARG A 1046 40.97 21.87 8.75
C ARG A 1046 39.65 21.08 8.94
N ARG A 1047 38.95 20.79 7.83
CA ARG A 1047 38.10 19.59 7.77
C ARG A 1047 39.06 18.39 7.79
N ARG A 1048 38.96 17.51 8.80
CA ARG A 1048 39.48 16.12 8.87
C ARG A 1048 39.37 15.59 10.31
N ARG A 1049 38.25 14.98 10.63
CA ARG A 1049 38.14 13.56 11.02
C ARG A 1049 36.67 13.17 11.14
#